data_AF-A0A7C1BWP5-F1
#
_entry.id   AF-A0A7C1BWP5-F1
#
_cell.length_a   1.000
_cell.length_b   1.000
_cell.length_c   1.000
_cell.angle_alpha   90.00
_cell.angle_beta   90.00
_cell.angle_gamma   90.00
#
_symmetry.space_group_name_H-M   'P 1'
#
loop_
_entity.id
_entity.type
_entity.pdbx_description
1 polymer ?
#
loop_
_entity_poly.entity_id
_entity_poly.type
_entity_poly.pdbx_seq_one_letter_code
_entity_poly.pdbx_strand_id
1 'polypeptide(L)'
;MNRGSIWRKWDLHVHTPASFHHQFRLSEEEKKKYQLNIWEKYISELEKVSDVSVIGITDYFSIEGYKKVLEYRGRGRLQNFDLILPNIEFRLDKFVADRRLNYHVIFSDEIGADRIESEFLEELHIKTHTGETRKLTRENIEEIGRTLKEHQETFRSKSDYIVGCENITVSLDEIIKVLRNKESIFAGKYLLVLEEGGWDSINWAGQDHLTRKTILVQSHAIFSSNPNTRNWALGKRDLSPEDFIREFGSLKPCIHDSDAHTFEKLCKPDEDRFCWIKADPTFEGLKQIIYEPEERVRIQPENPEYRKNIYTLDSIKISNSWISDELSIEEQEIPLNRNLVAVTGGKGSGKTALLDLIANCFEDRCRRAGEDRNSFVQRIEDQKQDLEVKIEFIGEDIGDFSKKLTEENFFQDTRVTYLPQGKIEEYSGDRQKLDKKIEEIIFSNKKVREGRYKEKFDLLKGEINEITKQIDKINREIYELEEDTKEEIIAEIKGKKRIKEGELKDKEDELKRLTESMEEGIKESIEKLKREETELRIKHSKLEGIKAKLGRFASKLEEFLDASNKTINDLNNELSELMINLTIPRLDSHPQLSAIKKALELILQEIEAVIKQIEKKKEQLSQLSGIEKTHAELLKEIEGIKADIDSLKEQLEQLEKKKGKIKSLESERTGKYKILLSKYWEWKEYYKEVIDVFSTG
;
A
#
# COMPACT_ATOMS: atom_id res chain seq x y z
N MET A 1 14.19 31.46 -0.42
CA MET A 1 13.96 30.01 -0.23
C MET A 1 14.85 29.21 -1.17
N ASN A 2 15.26 27.98 -0.83
CA ASN A 2 16.09 27.12 -1.70
C ASN A 2 15.28 25.93 -2.21
N ARG A 3 15.74 25.30 -3.31
CA ARG A 3 15.13 24.07 -3.89
C ARG A 3 15.19 22.84 -2.98
N GLY A 4 15.90 22.94 -1.85
CA GLY A 4 16.23 21.80 -0.99
C GLY A 4 17.13 20.79 -1.70
N SER A 5 17.14 19.56 -1.17
CA SER A 5 18.05 18.51 -1.64
C SER A 5 17.80 18.12 -3.10
N ILE A 6 18.83 18.30 -3.93
CA ILE A 6 18.92 17.79 -5.30
C ILE A 6 20.19 16.95 -5.44
N TRP A 7 20.26 16.12 -6.48
CA TRP A 7 21.44 15.34 -6.79
C TRP A 7 22.55 16.24 -7.35
N ARG A 8 23.72 16.19 -6.73
CA ARG A 8 24.95 16.85 -7.19
C ARG A 8 26.10 15.85 -7.15
N LYS A 9 27.14 16.05 -7.95
CA LYS A 9 28.38 15.26 -7.84
C LYS A 9 29.26 15.83 -6.72
N TRP A 10 29.78 14.93 -5.89
CA TRP A 10 30.67 15.23 -4.78
C TRP A 10 31.93 14.39 -4.93
N ASP A 11 33.10 14.99 -4.80
CA ASP A 11 34.38 14.27 -4.79
C ASP A 11 35.12 14.58 -3.49
N LEU A 12 35.01 13.69 -2.52
CA LEU A 12 35.52 13.93 -1.17
C LEU A 12 36.98 13.48 -0.96
N HIS A 13 37.67 13.02 -2.01
CA HIS A 13 39.03 12.50 -1.91
C HIS A 13 39.93 13.05 -3.02
N VAL A 14 40.31 14.32 -2.90
CA VAL A 14 41.19 14.99 -3.86
C VAL A 14 42.50 15.38 -3.19
N HIS A 15 43.59 14.71 -3.56
CA HIS A 15 44.91 15.03 -3.02
C HIS A 15 45.49 16.33 -3.58
N THR A 16 46.36 16.97 -2.79
CA THR A 16 47.04 18.21 -3.17
C THR A 16 48.54 18.03 -3.39
N PRO A 17 49.24 19.03 -3.95
CA PRO A 17 50.70 19.07 -3.94
C PRO A 17 51.35 19.14 -2.55
N ALA A 18 50.60 19.37 -1.46
CA ALA A 18 51.12 19.29 -0.09
C ALA A 18 51.09 17.86 0.48
N SER A 19 50.24 16.98 -0.06
CA SER A 19 50.21 15.56 0.32
C SER A 19 51.55 14.90 -0.01
N PHE A 20 52.10 14.06 0.87
CA PHE A 20 53.39 13.40 0.61
C PHE A 20 53.31 12.41 -0.57
N HIS A 21 52.14 11.80 -0.77
CA HIS A 21 51.89 10.87 -1.85
C HIS A 21 51.13 11.59 -2.95
N HIS A 22 51.85 12.19 -3.89
CA HIS A 22 51.26 12.85 -5.05
C HIS A 22 52.14 12.71 -6.30
N GLN A 23 51.49 12.78 -7.47
CA GLN A 23 52.11 12.60 -8.77
C GLN A 23 51.95 13.84 -9.68
N PHE A 24 51.50 14.97 -9.13
CA PHE A 24 51.49 16.26 -9.85
C PHE A 24 52.91 16.66 -10.30
N ARG A 25 53.12 16.80 -11.61
CA ARG A 25 54.40 17.19 -12.22
C ARG A 25 54.15 18.19 -13.35
N LEU A 26 54.92 19.27 -13.39
CA LEU A 26 54.87 20.24 -14.49
C LEU A 26 55.73 19.77 -15.66
N SER A 27 55.17 19.76 -16.87
CA SER A 27 55.94 19.63 -18.11
C SER A 27 56.86 20.85 -18.32
N GLU A 28 57.87 20.75 -19.20
CA GLU A 28 58.79 21.87 -19.49
C GLU A 28 58.08 23.13 -19.98
N GLU A 29 56.98 22.98 -20.72
CA GLU A 29 56.16 24.10 -21.17
C GLU A 29 55.39 24.73 -20.01
N GLU A 30 54.82 23.91 -19.13
CA GLU A 30 54.08 24.37 -17.95
C GLU A 30 54.99 25.01 -16.90
N LYS A 31 56.23 24.55 -16.76
CA LYS A 31 57.24 25.19 -15.90
C LYS A 31 57.43 26.65 -16.28
N LYS A 32 57.44 26.98 -17.58
CA LYS A 32 57.51 28.36 -18.06
C LYS A 32 56.19 29.11 -17.82
N LYS A 33 55.06 28.52 -18.19
CA LYS A 33 53.72 29.14 -18.07
C LYS A 33 53.37 29.50 -16.62
N TYR A 34 53.65 28.60 -15.69
CA TYR A 34 53.32 28.75 -14.27
C TYR A 34 54.51 29.20 -13.42
N GLN A 35 55.63 29.58 -14.02
CA GLN A 35 56.84 30.05 -13.30
C GLN A 35 57.28 29.09 -12.20
N LEU A 36 57.31 27.79 -12.51
CA LEU A 36 57.60 26.69 -11.59
C LEU A 36 56.61 26.53 -10.41
N ASN A 37 55.51 27.29 -10.39
CA ASN A 37 54.51 27.22 -9.33
C ASN A 37 53.47 26.12 -9.62
N ILE A 38 53.67 24.96 -8.99
CA ILE A 38 52.74 23.82 -9.13
C ILE A 38 51.34 24.12 -8.61
N TRP A 39 51.22 24.98 -7.59
CA TRP A 39 49.91 25.36 -7.03
C TRP A 39 49.10 26.18 -8.01
N GLU A 40 49.73 27.10 -8.76
CA GLU A 40 49.03 27.86 -9.79
C GLU A 40 48.45 26.94 -10.87
N LYS A 41 49.22 25.92 -11.28
CA LYS A 41 48.71 24.88 -12.19
C LYS A 41 47.57 24.09 -11.56
N TYR A 42 47.75 23.58 -10.35
CA TYR A 42 46.76 22.77 -9.63
C TYR A 42 45.42 23.49 -9.49
N ILE A 43 45.43 24.73 -9.01
CA ILE A 43 44.23 25.56 -8.86
C ILE A 43 43.60 25.84 -10.23
N SER A 44 44.41 26.12 -11.26
CA SER A 44 43.90 26.33 -12.62
C SER A 44 43.25 25.09 -13.23
N GLU A 45 43.68 23.88 -12.86
CA GLU A 45 43.02 22.64 -13.30
C GLU A 45 41.73 22.39 -12.51
N LEU A 46 41.71 22.65 -11.20
CA LEU A 46 40.49 22.57 -10.40
C LEU A 46 39.40 23.55 -10.87
N GLU A 47 39.78 24.76 -11.31
CA GLU A 47 38.82 25.74 -11.85
C GLU A 47 38.18 25.31 -13.19
N LYS A 48 38.74 24.30 -13.88
CA LYS A 48 38.12 23.73 -15.09
C LYS A 48 37.03 22.72 -14.77
N VAL A 49 36.89 22.30 -13.52
CA VAL A 49 35.85 21.34 -13.11
C VAL A 49 34.52 22.08 -13.02
N SER A 50 33.58 21.74 -13.89
CA SER A 50 32.28 22.43 -14.00
C SER A 50 31.08 21.63 -13.49
N ASP A 51 31.23 20.32 -13.26
CA ASP A 51 30.14 19.39 -12.95
C ASP A 51 30.30 18.74 -11.56
N VAL A 52 31.14 19.29 -10.69
CA VAL A 52 31.28 18.84 -9.30
C VAL A 52 31.02 20.02 -8.37
N SER A 53 30.04 19.87 -7.49
CA SER A 53 29.62 20.93 -6.58
C SER A 53 30.47 20.99 -5.30
N VAL A 54 30.93 19.84 -4.82
CA VAL A 54 31.64 19.73 -3.54
C VAL A 54 32.91 18.93 -3.70
N ILE A 55 34.01 19.44 -3.13
CA ILE A 55 35.27 18.72 -3.04
C ILE A 55 35.77 18.56 -1.59
N GLY A 56 36.40 17.42 -1.31
CA GLY A 56 37.16 17.16 -0.11
C GLY A 56 38.65 17.25 -0.42
N ILE A 57 39.34 18.19 0.22
CA ILE A 57 40.80 18.33 0.09
C ILE A 57 41.46 17.34 1.04
N THR A 58 42.10 16.32 0.47
CA THR A 58 42.64 15.18 1.21
C THR A 58 44.14 15.20 1.27
N ASP A 59 44.72 15.45 2.44
CA ASP A 59 46.14 15.28 2.66
C ASP A 59 46.41 14.24 3.74
N TYR A 60 47.49 13.49 3.58
CA TYR A 60 47.94 12.55 4.59
C TYR A 60 48.51 13.28 5.81
N PHE A 61 47.98 12.97 7.00
CA PHE A 61 48.48 13.45 8.30
C PHE A 61 48.60 14.98 8.44
N SER A 62 47.98 15.75 7.56
CA SER A 62 48.23 17.19 7.43
C SER A 62 46.96 17.89 6.93
N ILE A 63 46.87 19.20 7.19
CA ILE A 63 45.81 20.07 6.65
C ILE A 63 46.37 21.23 5.79
N GLU A 64 47.66 21.17 5.46
CA GLU A 64 48.37 22.25 4.77
C GLU A 64 47.82 22.54 3.37
N GLY A 65 47.44 21.52 2.60
CA GLY A 65 46.86 21.73 1.29
C GLY A 65 45.48 22.38 1.36
N TYR A 66 44.67 22.06 2.36
CA TYR A 66 43.40 22.74 2.59
C TYR A 66 43.60 24.22 2.94
N LYS A 67 44.56 24.54 3.84
CA LYS A 67 44.96 25.94 4.11
C LYS A 67 45.36 26.67 2.83
N LYS A 68 46.15 26.02 1.98
CA LYS A 68 46.60 26.60 0.71
C LYS A 68 45.45 26.82 -0.28
N VAL A 69 44.52 25.88 -0.39
CA VAL A 69 43.31 26.02 -1.20
C VAL A 69 42.44 27.18 -0.72
N LEU A 70 42.27 27.35 0.60
CA LEU A 70 41.55 28.49 1.17
C LEU A 70 42.23 29.83 0.89
N GLU A 71 43.58 29.90 0.88
CA GLU A 71 44.31 31.11 0.48
C GLU A 71 43.94 31.55 -0.94
N TYR A 72 43.86 30.61 -1.89
CA TYR A 72 43.43 30.91 -3.26
C TYR A 72 41.94 31.28 -3.32
N ARG A 73 41.06 30.56 -2.59
CA ARG A 73 39.63 30.88 -2.54
C ARG A 73 39.37 32.27 -1.97
N GLY A 74 40.11 32.68 -0.93
CA GLY A 74 40.06 34.02 -0.35
C GLY A 74 40.53 35.14 -1.29
N ARG A 75 41.25 34.80 -2.38
CA ARG A 75 41.61 35.71 -3.47
C ARG A 75 40.59 35.73 -4.62
N GLY A 76 39.43 35.10 -4.45
CA GLY A 76 38.35 35.05 -5.45
C GLY A 76 38.47 33.90 -6.46
N ARG A 77 39.38 32.94 -6.25
CA ARG A 77 39.50 31.73 -7.08
C ARG A 77 38.59 30.60 -6.59
N LEU A 78 38.46 29.52 -7.36
CA LEU A 78 37.70 28.32 -6.99
C LEU A 78 36.22 28.58 -6.61
N GLN A 79 35.58 29.54 -7.28
CA GLN A 79 34.15 29.84 -7.08
C GLN A 79 33.22 28.84 -7.77
N ASN A 80 33.79 27.92 -8.56
CA ASN A 80 33.07 26.83 -9.23
C ASN A 80 32.61 25.73 -8.26
N PHE A 81 33.15 25.67 -7.04
CA PHE A 81 32.71 24.75 -6.00
C PHE A 81 31.83 25.48 -4.99
N ASP A 82 30.66 24.92 -4.72
CA ASP A 82 29.74 25.39 -3.67
C ASP A 82 30.39 25.21 -2.28
N LEU A 83 31.01 24.04 -2.05
CA LEU A 83 31.63 23.67 -0.78
C LEU A 83 32.99 23.02 -0.97
N ILE A 84 33.94 23.37 -0.10
CA ILE A 84 35.27 22.73 -0.01
C ILE A 84 35.44 22.29 1.44
N LEU A 85 35.64 20.99 1.66
CA LEU A 85 35.78 20.40 3.00
C LEU A 85 37.23 19.95 3.24
N PRO A 86 37.76 20.10 4.46
CA PRO A 86 39.00 19.44 4.87
C PRO A 86 38.75 17.95 5.09
N ASN A 87 39.52 17.09 4.42
CA ASN A 87 39.60 15.65 4.66
C ASN A 87 41.04 15.31 5.04
N ILE A 88 41.24 14.61 6.16
CA ILE A 88 42.57 14.17 6.57
C ILE A 88 42.63 12.65 6.53
N GLU A 89 43.58 12.13 5.77
CA GLU A 89 43.81 10.70 5.65
C GLU A 89 44.90 10.23 6.63
N PHE A 90 44.59 9.15 7.35
CA PHE A 90 45.46 8.53 8.32
C PHE A 90 45.71 7.08 7.97
N ARG A 91 46.97 6.65 8.09
CA ARG A 91 47.32 5.24 8.13
C ARG A 91 47.21 4.72 9.57
N LEU A 92 46.36 3.73 9.78
CA LEU A 92 46.13 3.16 11.11
C LEU A 92 47.25 2.20 11.52
N ASP A 93 47.37 1.99 12.83
CA ASP A 93 48.22 0.97 13.45
C ASP A 93 47.65 -0.47 13.34
N LYS A 94 46.59 -0.64 12.53
CA LYS A 94 45.91 -1.91 12.25
C LYS A 94 46.40 -2.47 10.91
N PHE A 95 46.89 -3.70 10.94
CA PHE A 95 47.39 -4.43 9.78
C PHE A 95 46.38 -5.48 9.33
N VAL A 96 46.17 -5.57 8.02
CA VAL A 96 45.45 -6.67 7.40
C VAL A 96 46.33 -7.22 6.28
N ALA A 97 46.71 -8.48 6.39
CA ALA A 97 47.72 -9.11 5.53
C ALA A 97 49.01 -8.28 5.46
N ASP A 98 49.36 -7.76 4.28
CA ASP A 98 50.55 -6.96 3.98
C ASP A 98 50.29 -5.44 3.96
N ARG A 99 49.08 -4.99 4.29
CA ARG A 99 48.66 -3.58 4.20
C ARG A 99 48.19 -3.02 5.54
N ARG A 100 48.35 -1.70 5.70
CA ARG A 100 47.76 -0.94 6.80
C ARG A 100 46.44 -0.34 6.32
N LEU A 101 45.47 -0.29 7.21
CA LEU A 101 44.18 0.32 6.90
C LEU A 101 44.30 1.84 6.89
N ASN A 102 43.63 2.47 5.94
CA ASN A 102 43.49 3.91 5.86
C ASN A 102 42.15 4.35 6.45
N TYR A 103 42.14 5.56 7.00
CA TYR A 103 40.99 6.10 7.70
C TYR A 103 40.95 7.62 7.55
N HIS A 104 39.76 8.14 7.31
CA HIS A 104 39.57 9.56 6.99
C HIS A 104 38.76 10.25 8.07
N VAL A 105 39.14 11.50 8.33
CA VAL A 105 38.35 12.44 9.13
C VAL A 105 38.02 13.64 8.27
N ILE A 106 36.75 13.77 7.90
CA ILE A 106 36.24 14.92 7.14
C ILE A 106 35.65 15.89 8.14
N PHE A 107 36.17 17.12 8.22
CA PHE A 107 35.63 18.15 9.12
C PHE A 107 34.67 19.10 8.40
N SER A 108 33.78 19.71 9.16
CA SER A 108 32.99 20.86 8.71
C SER A 108 33.89 22.05 8.42
N ASP A 109 33.57 22.77 7.34
CA ASP A 109 34.15 24.07 6.99
C ASP A 109 33.92 25.16 8.05
N GLU A 110 33.00 24.95 8.99
CA GLU A 110 32.81 25.83 10.14
C GLU A 110 33.95 25.76 11.17
N ILE A 111 34.82 24.75 11.11
CA ILE A 111 36.02 24.66 11.94
C ILE A 111 37.20 25.20 11.14
N GLY A 112 37.79 26.31 11.62
CA GLY A 112 38.99 26.88 11.01
C GLY A 112 40.16 25.88 10.98
N ALA A 113 40.91 25.88 9.87
CA ALA A 113 42.00 24.93 9.63
C ALA A 113 43.08 24.96 10.75
N ASP A 114 43.43 26.14 11.26
CA ASP A 114 44.39 26.28 12.37
C ASP A 114 43.88 25.61 13.65
N ARG A 115 42.57 25.63 13.89
CA ARG A 115 41.96 24.98 15.05
C ARG A 115 41.92 23.46 14.87
N ILE A 116 41.70 22.94 13.65
CA ILE A 116 41.83 21.51 13.38
C ILE A 116 43.27 21.05 13.62
N GLU A 117 44.26 21.85 13.19
CA GLU A 117 45.66 21.53 13.43
C GLU A 117 46.00 21.51 14.94
N SER A 118 45.74 22.61 15.65
CA SER A 118 46.16 22.74 17.06
C SER A 118 45.33 21.90 18.03
N GLU A 119 44.03 21.71 17.76
CA GLU A 119 43.12 21.02 18.69
C GLU A 119 42.89 19.55 18.35
N PHE A 120 43.22 19.11 17.14
CA PHE A 120 43.09 17.70 16.73
C PHE A 120 44.42 17.08 16.31
N LEU A 121 45.07 17.57 15.24
CA LEU A 121 46.30 16.93 14.73
C LEU A 121 47.44 16.88 15.76
N GLU A 122 47.74 18.01 16.40
CA GLU A 122 48.83 18.11 17.39
C GLU A 122 48.57 17.33 18.69
N GLU A 123 47.36 16.78 18.87
CA GLU A 123 46.97 15.95 20.01
C GLU A 123 47.00 14.45 19.69
N LEU A 124 47.17 14.09 18.42
CA LEU A 124 47.45 12.72 17.99
C LEU A 124 48.92 12.41 18.19
N HIS A 125 49.23 11.13 18.38
CA HIS A 125 50.60 10.69 18.60
C HIS A 125 51.05 9.62 17.60
N ILE A 126 52.36 9.66 17.33
CA ILE A 126 53.11 8.70 16.52
C ILE A 126 54.18 8.04 17.38
N LYS A 127 54.56 6.82 17.02
CA LYS A 127 55.59 6.05 17.73
C LYS A 127 56.92 6.10 16.97
N THR A 128 58.01 6.32 17.70
CA THR A 128 59.36 6.17 17.15
C THR A 128 59.78 4.69 17.13
N HIS A 129 60.95 4.40 16.55
CA HIS A 129 61.53 3.06 16.53
C HIS A 129 61.83 2.47 17.92
N THR A 130 61.95 3.31 18.96
CA THR A 130 62.16 2.87 20.36
C THR A 130 60.84 2.65 21.11
N GLY A 131 59.69 2.93 20.47
CA GLY A 131 58.37 2.92 21.11
C GLY A 131 58.03 4.20 21.87
N GLU A 132 58.91 5.21 21.85
CA GLU A 132 58.60 6.54 22.40
C GLU A 132 57.41 7.16 21.64
N THR A 133 56.49 7.77 22.38
CA THR A 133 55.29 8.42 21.84
C THR A 133 55.58 9.91 21.67
N ARG A 134 55.32 10.45 20.48
CA ARG A 134 55.53 11.86 20.14
C ARG A 134 54.31 12.45 19.44
N LYS A 135 54.10 13.76 19.56
CA LYS A 135 53.00 14.45 18.86
C LYS A 135 53.12 14.31 17.34
N LEU A 136 51.99 14.19 16.65
CA LEU A 136 51.91 14.21 15.20
C LEU A 136 52.19 15.63 14.68
N THR A 137 53.46 15.96 14.53
CA THR A 137 53.93 17.22 13.97
C THR A 137 54.88 16.94 12.81
N ARG A 138 55.00 17.88 11.88
CA ARG A 138 55.92 17.76 10.74
C ARG A 138 57.36 17.49 11.18
N GLU A 139 57.82 18.19 12.21
CA GLU A 139 59.17 18.02 12.77
C GLU A 139 59.41 16.58 13.26
N ASN A 140 58.48 16.02 14.03
CA ASN A 140 58.60 14.65 14.54
C ASN A 140 58.54 13.60 13.41
N ILE A 141 57.72 13.85 12.37
CA ILE A 141 57.66 12.99 11.17
C ILE A 141 59.00 12.99 10.44
N GLU A 142 59.58 14.17 10.20
CA GLU A 142 60.88 14.31 9.54
C GLU A 142 62.02 13.67 10.35
N GLU A 143 62.00 13.79 11.69
CA GLU A 143 63.01 13.12 12.54
C GLU A 143 62.94 11.59 12.39
N ILE A 144 61.75 11.00 12.45
CA ILE A 144 61.56 9.55 12.24
C ILE A 144 62.08 9.15 10.85
N GLY A 145 61.74 9.92 9.82
CA GLY A 145 62.20 9.66 8.46
C GLY A 145 63.72 9.72 8.32
N ARG A 146 64.38 10.69 8.97
CA ARG A 146 65.85 10.81 8.99
C ARG A 146 66.50 9.59 9.62
N THR A 147 66.02 9.15 10.78
CA THR A 147 66.51 7.94 11.46
C THR A 147 66.34 6.70 10.58
N LEU A 148 65.21 6.55 9.89
CA LEU A 148 64.99 5.41 9.00
C LEU A 148 65.91 5.44 7.77
N LYS A 149 66.25 6.62 7.23
CA LYS A 149 67.20 6.79 6.12
C LYS A 149 68.63 6.43 6.50
N GLU A 150 69.01 6.65 7.76
CA GLU A 150 70.31 6.22 8.29
C GLU A 150 70.39 4.69 8.32
N HIS A 151 69.31 4.02 8.73
CA HIS A 151 69.24 2.57 8.85
C HIS A 151 69.04 1.82 7.53
N GLN A 152 68.39 2.44 6.53
CA GLN A 152 68.00 1.76 5.29
C GLN A 152 68.35 2.53 4.03
N GLU A 153 69.19 1.93 3.18
CA GLU A 153 69.73 2.56 1.99
C GLU A 153 68.66 2.92 0.94
N THR A 154 67.61 2.11 0.82
CA THR A 154 66.53 2.32 -0.16
C THR A 154 65.71 3.60 0.11
N PHE A 155 65.78 4.16 1.32
CA PHE A 155 65.09 5.40 1.68
C PHE A 155 65.90 6.66 1.40
N ARG A 156 67.21 6.55 1.15
CA ARG A 156 68.12 7.72 1.04
C ARG A 156 67.75 8.67 -0.10
N SER A 157 67.11 8.17 -1.17
CA SER A 157 66.67 8.97 -2.31
C SER A 157 65.41 9.81 -2.07
N LYS A 158 64.67 9.55 -0.97
CA LYS A 158 63.44 10.26 -0.61
C LYS A 158 63.72 11.36 0.42
N SER A 159 62.82 12.34 0.53
CA SER A 159 62.90 13.35 1.59
C SER A 159 62.59 12.73 2.96
N ASP A 160 63.11 13.33 4.03
CA ASP A 160 62.87 12.89 5.41
C ASP A 160 61.36 12.83 5.70
N TYR A 161 60.61 13.84 5.27
CA TYR A 161 59.16 13.90 5.44
C TYR A 161 58.43 12.74 4.75
N ILE A 162 58.77 12.41 3.49
CA ILE A 162 58.14 11.31 2.75
C ILE A 162 58.41 9.98 3.45
N VAL A 163 59.66 9.73 3.86
CA VAL A 163 60.02 8.48 4.56
C VAL A 163 59.29 8.40 5.90
N GLY A 164 59.18 9.52 6.62
CA GLY A 164 58.38 9.60 7.85
C GLY A 164 56.93 9.21 7.60
N CYS A 165 56.23 9.93 6.71
CA CYS A 165 54.83 9.67 6.37
C CYS A 165 54.56 8.25 5.88
N GLU A 166 55.46 7.65 5.09
CA GLU A 166 55.32 6.27 4.63
C GLU A 166 55.32 5.25 5.78
N ASN A 167 55.98 5.57 6.90
CA ASN A 167 56.27 4.60 7.97
C ASN A 167 55.50 4.83 9.26
N ILE A 168 55.00 6.04 9.54
CA ILE A 168 54.20 6.33 10.73
C ILE A 168 52.79 5.71 10.64
N THR A 169 52.14 5.60 11.80
CA THR A 169 50.76 5.19 11.97
C THR A 169 50.12 5.95 13.11
N VAL A 170 48.80 6.10 13.08
CA VAL A 170 48.00 6.70 14.15
C VAL A 170 46.99 5.69 14.67
N SER A 171 46.64 5.78 15.96
CA SER A 171 45.64 4.90 16.56
C SER A 171 44.22 5.41 16.30
N LEU A 172 43.32 4.54 15.83
CA LEU A 172 41.90 4.88 15.65
C LEU A 172 41.23 5.27 16.99
N ASP A 173 41.58 4.58 18.07
CA ASP A 173 41.04 4.88 19.41
C ASP A 173 41.45 6.28 19.87
N GLU A 174 42.66 6.73 19.50
CA GLU A 174 43.13 8.07 19.82
C GLU A 174 42.40 9.14 19.00
N ILE A 175 42.23 8.93 17.68
CA ILE A 175 41.44 9.82 16.82
C ILE A 175 40.05 10.07 17.44
N ILE A 176 39.36 9.00 17.80
CA ILE A 176 38.02 9.07 18.38
C ILE A 176 38.04 9.74 19.75
N LYS A 177 39.04 9.42 20.59
CA LYS A 177 39.19 10.00 21.92
C LYS A 177 39.40 11.51 21.85
N VAL A 178 40.25 12.01 20.95
CA VAL A 178 40.49 13.46 20.81
C VAL A 178 39.21 14.18 20.39
N LEU A 179 38.51 13.65 19.37
CA LEU A 179 37.25 14.22 18.89
C LEU A 179 36.17 14.25 19.98
N ARG A 180 36.00 13.15 20.72
CA ARG A 180 35.03 13.04 21.81
C ARG A 180 35.39 13.85 23.05
N ASN A 181 36.67 13.98 23.39
CA ASN A 181 37.05 14.77 24.57
C ASN A 181 36.86 16.28 24.36
N LYS A 182 36.77 16.72 23.11
CA LYS A 182 36.61 18.11 22.72
C LYS A 182 35.27 18.35 22.01
N GLU A 183 34.17 17.83 22.60
CA GLU A 183 32.81 17.96 22.03
C GLU A 183 32.42 19.42 21.76
N SER A 184 32.82 20.36 22.62
CA SER A 184 32.55 21.79 22.43
C SER A 184 33.13 22.38 21.14
N ILE A 185 34.07 21.66 20.51
CA ILE A 185 34.71 22.03 19.24
C ILE A 185 34.16 21.17 18.10
N PHE A 186 34.17 19.85 18.27
CA PHE A 186 34.00 18.90 17.18
C PHE A 186 32.61 18.24 17.11
N ALA A 187 31.78 18.32 18.15
CA ALA A 187 30.49 17.60 18.16
C ALA A 187 29.62 18.00 16.96
N GLY A 188 29.23 16.98 16.18
CA GLY A 188 28.42 17.17 14.97
C GLY A 188 29.15 17.83 13.79
N LYS A 189 30.46 18.07 13.88
CA LYS A 189 31.27 18.80 12.88
C LYS A 189 32.39 17.95 12.25
N TYR A 190 32.29 16.63 12.32
CA TYR A 190 33.16 15.70 11.60
C TYR A 190 32.42 14.44 11.15
N LEU A 191 32.96 13.79 10.12
CA LEU A 191 32.59 12.45 9.68
C LEU A 191 33.84 11.57 9.68
N LEU A 192 33.63 10.30 9.98
CA LEU A 192 34.68 9.29 10.05
C LEU A 192 34.42 8.32 8.89
N VAL A 193 35.36 8.17 7.98
CA VAL A 193 35.18 7.39 6.77
C VAL A 193 36.26 6.32 6.69
N LEU A 194 35.82 5.08 6.57
CA LEU A 194 36.70 3.92 6.43
C LEU A 194 37.03 3.70 4.96
N GLU A 195 38.30 3.55 4.61
CA GLU A 195 38.66 3.07 3.28
C GLU A 195 38.39 1.56 3.18
N GLU A 196 37.73 1.12 2.11
CA GLU A 196 37.46 -0.32 1.89
C GLU A 196 38.75 -1.15 1.80
N GLY A 197 39.80 -0.58 1.18
CA GLY A 197 41.05 -1.25 0.85
C GLY A 197 41.66 -1.99 2.04
N GLY A 198 41.66 -3.33 1.97
CA GLY A 198 42.23 -4.21 3.00
C GLY A 198 41.26 -4.54 4.13
N TRP A 199 40.32 -3.65 4.47
CA TRP A 199 39.32 -3.94 5.52
C TRP A 199 38.32 -5.01 5.07
N ASP A 200 37.93 -4.99 3.79
CA ASP A 200 37.04 -5.97 3.16
C ASP A 200 37.58 -7.41 3.23
N SER A 201 38.90 -7.56 3.27
CA SER A 201 39.63 -8.82 3.32
C SER A 201 39.67 -9.45 4.73
N ILE A 202 39.30 -8.72 5.79
CA ILE A 202 39.24 -9.28 7.14
C ILE A 202 38.10 -10.29 7.22
N ASN A 203 38.38 -11.55 7.57
CA ASN A 203 37.36 -12.59 7.61
C ASN A 203 36.28 -12.28 8.67
N TRP A 204 35.03 -12.10 8.22
CA TRP A 204 33.89 -11.81 9.10
C TRP A 204 33.57 -12.94 10.07
N ALA A 205 33.73 -14.19 9.67
CA ALA A 205 33.49 -15.37 10.51
C ALA A 205 34.79 -15.90 11.16
N GLY A 206 35.88 -15.13 11.06
CA GLY A 206 37.19 -15.49 11.58
C GLY A 206 37.51 -14.90 12.95
N GLN A 207 38.74 -15.12 13.42
CA GLN A 207 39.22 -14.62 14.72
C GLN A 207 39.27 -13.07 14.76
N ASP A 208 39.43 -12.42 13.61
CA ASP A 208 39.49 -10.96 13.48
C ASP A 208 38.11 -10.28 13.38
N HIS A 209 37.02 -11.04 13.59
CA HIS A 209 35.65 -10.52 13.58
C HIS A 209 35.50 -9.26 14.45
N LEU A 210 36.01 -9.29 15.68
CA LEU A 210 35.92 -8.15 16.61
C LEU A 210 36.66 -6.92 16.07
N THR A 211 37.81 -7.09 15.44
CA THR A 211 38.58 -6.01 14.81
C THR A 211 37.79 -5.41 13.66
N ARG A 212 37.30 -6.24 12.72
CA ARG A 212 36.49 -5.79 11.57
C ARG A 212 35.25 -5.02 12.03
N LYS A 213 34.56 -5.56 13.05
CA LYS A 213 33.36 -4.96 13.65
C LYS A 213 33.66 -3.62 14.30
N THR A 214 34.69 -3.55 15.14
CA THR A 214 35.02 -2.34 15.92
C THR A 214 35.32 -1.16 15.00
N ILE A 215 36.11 -1.38 13.95
CA ILE A 215 36.47 -0.34 12.98
C ILE A 215 35.22 0.17 12.26
N LEU A 216 34.33 -0.73 11.80
CA LEU A 216 33.12 -0.33 11.08
C LEU A 216 32.12 0.39 11.99
N VAL A 217 31.92 -0.08 13.22
CA VAL A 217 31.00 0.52 14.20
C VAL A 217 31.38 1.97 14.49
N GLN A 218 32.68 2.25 14.56
CA GLN A 218 33.21 3.59 14.79
C GLN A 218 33.13 4.50 13.55
N SER A 219 32.88 3.95 12.36
CA SER A 219 32.84 4.67 11.09
C SER A 219 31.44 5.16 10.76
N HIS A 220 31.34 6.33 10.13
CA HIS A 220 30.07 6.91 9.66
C HIS A 220 29.78 6.53 8.20
N ALA A 221 30.81 6.35 7.38
CA ALA A 221 30.70 5.97 5.97
C ALA A 221 31.88 5.07 5.55
N ILE A 222 31.81 4.55 4.32
CA ILE A 222 32.89 3.75 3.70
C ILE A 222 33.25 4.40 2.36
N PHE A 223 34.52 4.61 2.07
CA PHE A 223 34.98 4.88 0.70
C PHE A 223 35.06 3.56 -0.06
N SER A 224 34.10 3.36 -0.98
CA SER A 224 33.97 2.15 -1.79
C SER A 224 33.08 2.42 -3.00
N SER A 225 33.58 2.04 -4.17
CA SER A 225 32.81 1.94 -5.41
C SER A 225 32.25 0.54 -5.66
N ASN A 226 32.52 -0.42 -4.78
CA ASN A 226 32.16 -1.81 -4.95
C ASN A 226 30.67 -2.04 -4.64
N PRO A 227 29.84 -2.47 -5.61
CA PRO A 227 28.41 -2.71 -5.39
C PRO A 227 28.14 -3.77 -4.31
N ASN A 228 29.04 -4.74 -4.15
CA ASN A 228 28.91 -5.79 -3.14
C ASN A 228 29.09 -5.24 -1.72
N THR A 229 30.07 -4.35 -1.52
CA THR A 229 30.32 -3.69 -0.25
C THR A 229 29.18 -2.74 0.09
N ARG A 230 28.71 -1.96 -0.88
CA ARG A 230 27.51 -1.12 -0.73
C ARG A 230 26.28 -1.93 -0.31
N ASN A 231 25.95 -3.01 -1.03
CA ASN A 231 24.77 -3.81 -0.70
C ASN A 231 24.91 -4.51 0.65
N TRP A 232 26.12 -4.93 1.03
CA TRP A 232 26.39 -5.49 2.35
C TRP A 232 26.19 -4.45 3.46
N ALA A 233 26.75 -3.25 3.29
CA ALA A 233 26.66 -2.12 4.23
C ALA A 233 25.24 -1.55 4.41
N LEU A 234 24.34 -1.86 3.46
CA LEU A 234 22.91 -1.56 3.50
C LEU A 234 22.05 -2.71 4.06
N GLY A 235 22.66 -3.83 4.50
CA GLY A 235 21.91 -4.99 4.97
C GLY A 235 21.05 -5.64 3.88
N LYS A 236 21.56 -5.71 2.64
CA LYS A 236 20.87 -6.31 1.48
C LYS A 236 21.55 -7.59 0.97
N ARG A 237 22.35 -8.24 1.82
CA ARG A 237 23.06 -9.49 1.49
C ARG A 237 22.80 -10.53 2.58
N ASP A 238 23.83 -10.88 3.34
CA ASP A 238 23.77 -11.96 4.34
C ASP A 238 22.92 -11.62 5.57
N LEU A 239 22.77 -10.32 5.85
CA LEU A 239 21.93 -9.77 6.91
C LEU A 239 20.80 -8.95 6.31
N SER A 240 19.65 -8.92 6.98
CA SER A 240 18.59 -7.92 6.76
C SER A 240 19.04 -6.54 7.25
N PRO A 241 18.41 -5.43 6.83
CA PRO A 241 18.73 -4.09 7.35
C PRO A 241 18.62 -4.01 8.87
N GLU A 242 17.61 -4.64 9.47
CA GLU A 242 17.40 -4.66 10.92
C GLU A 242 18.50 -5.44 11.65
N ASP A 243 18.90 -6.59 11.12
CA ASP A 243 19.98 -7.39 11.68
C ASP A 243 21.34 -6.69 11.54
N PHE A 244 21.57 -6.01 10.42
CA PHE A 244 22.77 -5.21 10.20
C PHE A 244 22.85 -4.06 11.20
N ILE A 245 21.76 -3.32 11.42
CA ILE A 245 21.69 -2.25 12.42
C ILE A 245 21.92 -2.79 13.84
N ARG A 246 21.34 -3.95 14.19
CA ARG A 246 21.57 -4.58 15.49
C ARG A 246 23.04 -4.94 15.70
N GLU A 247 23.71 -5.37 14.63
CA GLU A 247 25.11 -5.79 14.68
C GLU A 247 26.09 -4.62 14.68
N PHE A 248 25.87 -3.61 13.83
CA PHE A 248 26.83 -2.53 13.55
C PHE A 248 26.38 -1.13 13.99
N GLY A 249 25.16 -1.01 14.53
CA GLY A 249 24.55 0.23 15.04
C GLY A 249 23.89 1.11 13.99
N SER A 250 24.27 1.01 12.72
CA SER A 250 23.67 1.77 11.61
C SER A 250 24.06 1.16 10.26
N LEU A 251 23.22 1.36 9.25
CA LEU A 251 23.61 1.16 7.85
C LEU A 251 24.70 2.17 7.49
N LYS A 252 25.63 1.79 6.59
CA LYS A 252 26.73 2.67 6.19
C LYS A 252 26.60 3.08 4.72
N PRO A 253 26.60 4.38 4.41
CA PRO A 253 26.71 4.85 3.03
C PRO A 253 28.10 4.51 2.49
N CYS A 254 28.12 4.05 1.23
CA CYS A 254 29.35 3.94 0.46
C CYS A 254 29.48 5.17 -0.45
N ILE A 255 30.57 5.90 -0.30
CA ILE A 255 30.93 7.08 -1.08
C ILE A 255 32.06 6.68 -2.03
N HIS A 256 32.14 7.30 -3.19
CA HIS A 256 33.28 7.16 -4.09
C HIS A 256 33.78 8.54 -4.54
N ASP A 257 34.96 8.57 -5.13
CA ASP A 257 35.80 9.74 -5.30
C ASP A 257 36.88 9.41 -6.34
N SER A 258 37.66 10.41 -6.74
CA SER A 258 38.69 10.23 -7.75
C SER A 258 40.03 9.74 -7.24
N ASP A 259 40.25 9.76 -5.91
CA ASP A 259 41.56 9.55 -5.28
C ASP A 259 42.70 10.22 -6.08
N ALA A 260 42.50 11.51 -6.39
CA ALA A 260 43.25 12.18 -7.45
C ALA A 260 44.66 12.56 -7.02
N HIS A 261 45.66 11.80 -7.48
CA HIS A 261 47.08 12.12 -7.32
C HIS A 261 47.75 12.83 -8.51
N THR A 262 47.06 12.95 -9.66
CA THR A 262 47.56 13.60 -10.89
C THR A 262 46.57 14.65 -11.39
N PHE A 263 47.03 15.55 -12.28
CA PHE A 263 46.17 16.61 -12.83
C PHE A 263 44.99 16.03 -13.63
N GLU A 264 45.21 14.92 -14.32
CA GLU A 264 44.23 14.27 -15.20
C GLU A 264 43.11 13.59 -14.42
N LYS A 265 43.34 13.21 -13.15
CA LYS A 265 42.38 12.54 -12.29
C LYS A 265 41.53 13.48 -11.44
N LEU A 266 41.85 14.78 -11.38
CA LEU A 266 41.10 15.73 -10.56
C LEU A 266 39.59 15.68 -10.88
N CYS A 267 38.79 15.24 -9.90
CA CYS A 267 37.34 15.12 -10.03
C CYS A 267 36.87 14.13 -11.12
N LYS A 268 37.70 13.15 -11.47
CA LYS A 268 37.46 12.16 -12.52
C LYS A 268 37.70 10.74 -11.98
N PRO A 269 36.69 10.14 -11.31
CA PRO A 269 36.79 8.78 -10.81
C PRO A 269 36.90 7.76 -11.94
N ASP A 270 37.51 6.62 -11.63
CA ASP A 270 37.68 5.54 -12.59
C ASP A 270 36.32 5.00 -13.07
N GLU A 271 36.21 4.72 -14.37
CA GLU A 271 35.00 4.21 -15.05
C GLU A 271 33.78 5.15 -14.95
N ASP A 272 34.01 6.47 -14.81
CA ASP A 272 32.95 7.48 -14.66
C ASP A 272 32.00 7.16 -13.49
N ARG A 273 32.50 6.50 -12.44
CA ARG A 273 31.73 6.14 -11.25
C ARG A 273 31.55 7.36 -10.34
N PHE A 274 30.90 8.40 -10.84
CA PHE A 274 30.66 9.61 -10.07
C PHE A 274 29.81 9.34 -8.83
N CYS A 275 30.20 9.93 -7.70
CA CYS A 275 29.40 9.91 -6.49
C CYS A 275 28.40 11.05 -6.50
N TRP A 276 27.14 10.69 -6.67
CA TRP A 276 26.01 11.59 -6.57
C TRP A 276 25.48 11.57 -5.15
N ILE A 277 25.39 12.74 -4.54
CA ILE A 277 24.78 12.92 -3.21
C ILE A 277 23.56 13.83 -3.33
N LYS A 278 22.41 13.37 -2.82
CA LYS A 278 21.16 14.14 -2.76
C LYS A 278 21.11 14.98 -1.49
N ALA A 279 21.75 16.14 -1.52
CA ALA A 279 21.80 17.08 -0.41
C ALA A 279 22.12 18.50 -0.88
N ASP A 280 21.86 19.48 0.00
CA ASP A 280 22.46 20.80 -0.16
C ASP A 280 23.97 20.72 0.04
N PRO A 281 24.77 21.52 -0.68
CA PRO A 281 26.23 21.50 -0.60
C PRO A 281 26.71 22.18 0.69
N THR A 282 26.39 21.58 1.83
CA THR A 282 26.82 21.99 3.18
C THR A 282 27.27 20.76 3.95
N PHE A 283 28.04 20.94 5.02
CA PHE A 283 28.42 19.82 5.88
C PHE A 283 27.20 19.14 6.53
N GLU A 284 26.18 19.91 6.94
CA GLU A 284 24.91 19.37 7.42
C GLU A 284 24.16 18.57 6.35
N GLY A 285 24.20 19.02 5.10
CA GLY A 285 23.70 18.28 3.94
C GLY A 285 24.44 16.96 3.75
N LEU A 286 25.77 16.96 3.85
CA LEU A 286 26.57 15.75 3.78
C LEU A 286 26.18 14.74 4.86
N LYS A 287 26.01 15.18 6.11
CA LYS A 287 25.59 14.29 7.21
C LYS A 287 24.28 13.55 6.94
N GLN A 288 23.39 14.07 6.11
CA GLN A 288 22.12 13.39 5.77
C GLN A 288 22.33 11.97 5.23
N ILE A 289 23.46 11.69 4.56
CA ILE A 289 23.75 10.38 3.99
C ILE A 289 23.88 9.27 5.05
N ILE A 290 24.17 9.60 6.30
CA ILE A 290 24.30 8.60 7.37
C ILE A 290 22.92 8.12 7.86
N TYR A 291 21.88 8.95 7.66
CA TYR A 291 20.50 8.65 8.05
C TYR A 291 19.75 7.93 6.93
N GLU A 292 20.00 8.33 5.69
CA GLU A 292 19.31 7.81 4.49
C GLU A 292 20.34 7.35 3.43
N PRO A 293 21.22 6.38 3.76
CA PRO A 293 22.37 6.02 2.92
C PRO A 293 21.96 5.48 1.55
N GLU A 294 20.88 4.70 1.50
CA GLU A 294 20.34 4.23 0.24
C GLU A 294 19.65 5.35 -0.55
N GLU A 295 18.90 6.26 0.05
CA GLU A 295 18.14 7.24 -0.75
C GLU A 295 18.98 8.42 -1.23
N ARG A 296 20.13 8.67 -0.59
CA ARG A 296 20.93 9.88 -0.81
C ARG A 296 22.27 9.66 -1.48
N VAL A 297 22.75 8.42 -1.65
CA VAL A 297 24.05 8.17 -2.30
C VAL A 297 23.91 7.21 -3.47
N ARG A 298 24.40 7.63 -4.64
CA ARG A 298 24.41 6.84 -5.88
C ARG A 298 25.78 6.95 -6.53
N ILE A 299 26.31 5.83 -7.00
CA ILE A 299 27.61 5.77 -7.69
C ILE A 299 27.34 5.30 -9.11
N GLN A 300 27.41 6.21 -10.07
CA GLN A 300 27.05 5.96 -11.47
C GLN A 300 27.46 7.13 -12.38
N PRO A 301 27.59 6.92 -13.70
CA PRO A 301 27.91 7.98 -14.65
C PRO A 301 26.88 9.12 -14.69
N GLU A 302 25.60 8.75 -14.76
CA GLU A 302 24.51 9.70 -15.02
C GLU A 302 23.79 10.16 -13.76
N ASN A 303 23.13 11.33 -13.83
CA ASN A 303 22.32 11.84 -12.73
C ASN A 303 21.23 10.83 -12.30
N PRO A 304 21.13 10.46 -11.01
CA PRO A 304 20.13 9.50 -10.53
C PRO A 304 18.68 10.00 -10.57
N GLU A 305 18.45 11.30 -10.78
CA GLU A 305 17.10 11.86 -10.86
C GLU A 305 16.35 11.27 -12.07
N TYR A 306 15.18 10.68 -11.82
CA TYR A 306 14.30 10.21 -12.88
C TYR A 306 13.85 11.37 -13.77
N ARG A 307 13.75 11.14 -15.08
CA ARG A 307 13.18 12.13 -16.01
C ARG A 307 11.75 12.46 -15.59
N LYS A 308 11.54 13.71 -15.19
CA LYS A 308 10.22 14.27 -14.92
C LYS A 308 9.61 14.81 -16.20
N ASN A 309 8.29 14.98 -16.20
CA ASN A 309 7.60 15.63 -17.31
C ASN A 309 8.11 17.07 -17.45
N ILE A 310 8.40 17.51 -18.68
CA ILE A 310 8.88 18.86 -18.97
C ILE A 310 7.97 19.96 -18.37
N TYR A 311 6.67 19.69 -18.21
CA TYR A 311 5.69 20.58 -17.57
C TYR A 311 5.66 20.49 -16.03
N THR A 312 6.67 19.94 -15.37
CA THR A 312 6.83 20.04 -13.91
C THR A 312 7.22 21.47 -13.55
N LEU A 313 6.56 22.04 -12.53
CA LEU A 313 6.86 23.38 -12.02
C LEU A 313 8.30 23.46 -11.50
N ASP A 314 8.99 24.53 -11.88
CA ASP A 314 10.40 24.78 -11.55
C ASP A 314 10.56 25.97 -10.60
N SER A 315 9.81 27.04 -10.80
CA SER A 315 9.80 28.21 -9.92
C SER A 315 8.41 28.89 -9.92
N ILE A 316 8.17 29.69 -8.88
CA ILE A 316 7.00 30.57 -8.78
C ILE A 316 7.48 31.95 -8.34
N LYS A 317 6.94 33.00 -8.94
CA LYS A 317 7.14 34.37 -8.50
C LYS A 317 5.79 35.06 -8.30
N ILE A 318 5.65 35.74 -7.17
CA ILE A 318 4.47 36.55 -6.86
C ILE A 318 4.92 38.01 -6.87
N SER A 319 4.15 38.87 -7.53
CA SER A 319 4.42 40.31 -7.65
C SER A 319 3.15 41.14 -7.45
N ASN A 320 3.32 42.42 -7.08
CA ASN A 320 2.24 43.31 -6.63
C ASN A 320 1.47 42.73 -5.44
N SER A 321 2.20 42.25 -4.44
CA SER A 321 1.67 41.39 -3.37
C SER A 321 1.29 42.11 -2.07
N TRP A 322 1.39 43.44 -2.03
CA TRP A 322 0.86 44.26 -0.95
C TRP A 322 -0.67 44.40 -1.10
N ILE A 323 -1.44 43.79 -0.21
CA ILE A 323 -2.92 43.75 -0.30
C ILE A 323 -3.52 44.81 0.64
N SER A 324 -3.01 44.91 1.87
CA SER A 324 -3.38 45.94 2.85
C SER A 324 -2.28 46.11 3.91
N ASP A 325 -2.43 47.06 4.83
CA ASP A 325 -1.52 47.26 5.98
C ASP A 325 -1.42 46.02 6.89
N GLU A 326 -2.42 45.13 6.84
CA GLU A 326 -2.50 43.91 7.66
C GLU A 326 -2.12 42.65 6.88
N LEU A 327 -2.02 42.72 5.54
CA LEU A 327 -1.82 41.57 4.67
C LEU A 327 -0.91 41.89 3.48
N SER A 328 0.25 41.25 3.46
CA SER A 328 1.17 41.25 2.31
C SER A 328 1.83 39.89 2.15
N ILE A 329 2.14 39.51 0.91
CA ILE A 329 3.00 38.36 0.62
C ILE A 329 4.39 38.89 0.25
N GLU A 330 5.47 38.26 0.70
CA GLU A 330 6.82 38.67 0.30
C GLU A 330 7.04 38.45 -1.21
N GLU A 331 7.46 39.49 -1.93
CA GLU A 331 7.80 39.40 -3.35
C GLU A 331 9.16 38.71 -3.51
N GLN A 332 9.11 37.39 -3.73
CA GLN A 332 10.31 36.60 -3.99
C GLN A 332 10.02 35.55 -5.06
N GLU A 333 11.09 35.14 -5.74
CA GLU A 333 11.07 33.93 -6.53
C GLU A 333 11.29 32.72 -5.61
N ILE A 334 10.36 31.77 -5.66
CA ILE A 334 10.35 30.55 -4.88
C ILE A 334 10.73 29.41 -5.83
N PRO A 335 11.98 28.94 -5.79
CA PRO A 335 12.39 27.82 -6.60
C PRO A 335 11.84 26.52 -5.99
N LEU A 336 11.31 25.64 -6.83
CA LEU A 336 10.66 24.40 -6.40
C LEU A 336 11.56 23.18 -6.61
N ASN A 337 11.40 22.21 -5.71
CA ASN A 337 11.95 20.88 -5.92
C ASN A 337 11.07 20.13 -6.93
N ARG A 338 11.69 19.37 -7.82
CA ARG A 338 11.01 18.57 -8.85
C ARG A 338 10.25 17.36 -8.30
N ASN A 339 10.47 17.04 -7.02
CA ASN A 339 9.82 15.96 -6.31
C ASN A 339 8.76 16.52 -5.34
N LEU A 340 8.78 16.10 -4.09
CA LEU A 340 7.86 16.56 -3.07
C LEU A 340 8.33 17.89 -2.50
N VAL A 341 7.47 18.91 -2.55
CA VAL A 341 7.66 20.18 -1.87
C VAL A 341 6.73 20.22 -0.66
N ALA A 342 7.31 20.28 0.55
CA ALA A 342 6.55 20.45 1.79
C ALA A 342 6.61 21.91 2.23
N VAL A 343 5.46 22.59 2.26
CA VAL A 343 5.35 23.97 2.75
C VAL A 343 4.89 23.95 4.21
N THR A 344 5.78 24.31 5.14
CA THR A 344 5.52 24.30 6.59
C THR A 344 5.46 25.72 7.16
N GLY A 345 4.84 25.89 8.32
CA GLY A 345 4.73 27.20 8.99
C GLY A 345 3.54 27.30 9.94
N GLY A 346 3.49 28.35 10.76
CA GLY A 346 2.41 28.59 11.73
C GLY A 346 1.04 28.89 11.09
N LYS A 347 -0.03 28.95 11.90
CA LYS A 347 -1.35 29.37 11.42
C LYS A 347 -1.25 30.82 10.90
N GLY A 348 -1.83 31.09 9.73
CA GLY A 348 -1.77 32.41 9.10
C GLY A 348 -0.51 32.70 8.26
N SER A 349 0.46 31.78 8.18
CA SER A 349 1.71 31.99 7.43
C SER A 349 1.60 31.95 5.90
N GLY A 350 0.39 32.03 5.33
CA GLY A 350 0.19 32.07 3.87
C GLY A 350 0.30 30.73 3.11
N LYS A 351 0.43 29.57 3.77
CA LYS A 351 0.54 28.25 3.08
C LYS A 351 -0.59 27.97 2.09
N THR A 352 -1.84 28.07 2.56
CA THR A 352 -3.02 27.85 1.71
C THR A 352 -3.12 28.93 0.63
N ALA A 353 -2.72 30.17 0.94
CA ALA A 353 -2.70 31.26 -0.03
C ALA A 353 -1.75 30.95 -1.19
N LEU A 354 -0.52 30.50 -0.89
CA LEU A 354 0.46 30.11 -1.90
C LEU A 354 -0.09 28.99 -2.80
N LEU A 355 -0.65 27.92 -2.22
CA LEU A 355 -1.19 26.80 -3.01
C LEU A 355 -2.40 27.22 -3.87
N ASP A 356 -3.29 28.05 -3.34
CA ASP A 356 -4.47 28.55 -4.07
C ASP A 356 -4.06 29.50 -5.22
N LEU A 357 -3.01 30.32 -5.02
CA LEU A 357 -2.42 31.16 -6.07
C LEU A 357 -1.80 30.33 -7.20
N ILE A 358 -1.05 29.28 -6.88
CA ILE A 358 -0.50 28.36 -7.89
C ILE A 358 -1.64 27.68 -8.64
N ALA A 359 -2.63 27.15 -7.92
CA ALA A 359 -3.76 26.45 -8.51
C ALA A 359 -4.56 27.35 -9.46
N ASN A 360 -4.67 28.66 -9.17
CA ASN A 360 -5.35 29.64 -10.03
C ASN A 360 -4.69 29.82 -11.41
N CYS A 361 -3.43 29.39 -11.58
CA CYS A 361 -2.77 29.34 -12.90
C CYS A 361 -3.21 28.15 -13.76
N PHE A 362 -3.98 27.20 -13.20
CA PHE A 362 -4.43 25.98 -13.87
C PHE A 362 -5.96 25.88 -13.91
N GLU A 363 -6.48 25.02 -14.80
CA GLU A 363 -7.91 24.87 -15.06
C GLU A 363 -8.75 24.62 -13.80
N ASP A 364 -8.25 23.78 -12.88
CA ASP A 364 -8.95 23.28 -11.68
C ASP A 364 -9.42 24.41 -10.75
N ARG A 365 -8.68 25.53 -10.70
CA ARG A 365 -9.00 26.68 -9.86
C ARG A 365 -9.26 27.98 -10.61
N CYS A 366 -8.76 28.12 -11.84
CA CYS A 366 -8.99 29.32 -12.66
C CYS A 366 -10.47 29.51 -13.00
N ARG A 367 -11.19 28.43 -13.31
CA ARG A 367 -12.64 28.49 -13.56
C ARG A 367 -13.37 28.52 -12.22
N ARG A 368 -13.57 29.73 -11.70
CA ARG A 368 -14.25 30.05 -10.43
C ARG A 368 -15.70 29.51 -10.41
N ALA A 369 -15.89 28.24 -10.08
CA ALA A 369 -17.21 27.63 -9.97
C ALA A 369 -17.81 27.88 -8.58
N GLY A 370 -18.63 28.92 -8.47
CA GLY A 370 -19.35 29.28 -7.23
C GLY A 370 -18.48 29.98 -6.17
N GLU A 371 -19.13 30.39 -5.08
CA GLU A 371 -18.46 30.98 -3.91
C GLU A 371 -17.75 29.89 -3.08
N ASP A 372 -16.42 29.98 -2.98
CA ASP A 372 -15.61 29.17 -2.08
C ASP A 372 -14.95 30.07 -1.02
N ARG A 373 -15.57 30.12 0.14
CA ARG A 373 -15.09 30.90 1.30
C ARG A 373 -13.68 30.50 1.75
N ASN A 374 -13.22 29.30 1.41
CA ASN A 374 -11.88 28.83 1.74
C ASN A 374 -10.81 29.29 0.73
N SER A 375 -11.20 29.72 -0.47
CA SER A 375 -10.27 30.28 -1.47
C SER A 375 -9.65 31.59 -1.00
N PHE A 376 -8.33 31.67 -1.02
CA PHE A 376 -7.62 32.93 -0.79
C PHE A 376 -7.83 33.89 -1.96
N VAL A 377 -7.75 33.37 -3.19
CA VAL A 377 -7.89 34.15 -4.43
C VAL A 377 -9.23 34.90 -4.45
N GLN A 378 -10.36 34.22 -4.22
CA GLN A 378 -11.68 34.86 -4.19
C GLN A 378 -11.85 35.89 -3.06
N ARG A 379 -11.14 35.74 -1.94
CA ARG A 379 -11.24 36.71 -0.82
C ARG A 379 -10.55 38.04 -1.11
N ILE A 380 -9.54 38.05 -1.97
CA ILE A 380 -8.72 39.24 -2.25
C ILE A 380 -8.93 39.79 -3.66
N GLU A 381 -9.75 39.16 -4.49
CA GLU A 381 -9.93 39.54 -5.90
C GLU A 381 -10.47 40.96 -6.07
N ASP A 382 -11.33 41.43 -5.16
CA ASP A 382 -11.82 42.81 -5.16
C ASP A 382 -10.80 43.82 -4.62
N GLN A 383 -9.84 43.37 -3.80
CA GLN A 383 -8.85 44.23 -3.14
C GLN A 383 -7.59 44.43 -3.97
N LYS A 384 -7.15 43.40 -4.69
CA LYS A 384 -5.85 43.39 -5.38
C LYS A 384 -5.89 42.64 -6.70
N GLN A 385 -6.54 43.24 -7.70
CA GLN A 385 -6.68 42.68 -9.05
C GLN A 385 -5.36 42.60 -9.82
N ASP A 386 -4.37 43.43 -9.48
CA ASP A 386 -3.07 43.53 -10.13
C ASP A 386 -2.00 42.58 -9.56
N LEU A 387 -2.32 41.79 -8.52
CA LEU A 387 -1.45 40.72 -8.03
C LEU A 387 -1.18 39.74 -9.17
N GLU A 388 0.09 39.54 -9.48
CA GLU A 388 0.55 38.69 -10.58
C GLU A 388 1.26 37.45 -10.04
N VAL A 389 0.93 36.29 -10.62
CA VAL A 389 1.62 35.03 -10.37
C VAL A 389 2.28 34.61 -11.67
N LYS A 390 3.60 34.44 -11.63
CA LYS A 390 4.41 33.84 -12.69
C LYS A 390 4.85 32.44 -12.27
N ILE A 391 4.71 31.47 -13.15
CA ILE A 391 5.16 30.09 -12.99
C ILE A 391 6.10 29.72 -14.14
N GLU A 392 7.14 28.96 -13.80
CA GLU A 392 8.11 28.44 -14.76
C GLU A 392 8.16 26.91 -14.66
N PHE A 393 8.63 26.26 -15.72
CA PHE A 393 8.64 24.80 -15.86
C PHE A 393 10.06 24.29 -16.14
N ILE A 394 10.31 23.00 -15.90
CA ILE A 394 11.65 22.43 -16.06
C ILE A 394 12.11 22.31 -17.52
N GLY A 395 11.18 22.35 -18.48
CA GLY A 395 11.50 22.25 -19.91
C GLY A 395 11.98 23.59 -20.45
N GLU A 396 13.22 23.62 -20.96
CA GLU A 396 13.84 24.84 -21.50
C GLU A 396 13.07 25.45 -22.68
N ASP A 397 12.31 24.64 -23.42
CA ASP A 397 11.48 25.09 -24.55
C ASP A 397 10.06 25.53 -24.13
N ILE A 398 9.70 25.41 -22.85
CA ILE A 398 8.39 25.83 -22.34
C ILE A 398 8.50 27.28 -21.90
N GLY A 399 7.74 28.15 -22.54
CA GLY A 399 7.66 29.55 -22.14
C GLY A 399 7.03 29.71 -20.74
N ASP A 400 7.48 30.73 -20.03
CA ASP A 400 6.89 31.11 -18.74
C ASP A 400 5.40 31.45 -18.88
N PHE A 401 4.62 31.17 -17.84
CA PHE A 401 3.23 31.59 -17.77
C PHE A 401 3.06 32.59 -16.63
N SER A 402 2.55 33.77 -16.95
CA SER A 402 2.08 34.71 -15.93
C SER A 402 0.63 35.10 -16.18
N LYS A 403 -0.06 35.38 -15.08
CA LYS A 403 -1.40 35.95 -15.11
C LYS A 403 -1.62 36.84 -13.89
N LYS A 404 -2.50 37.82 -14.06
CA LYS A 404 -3.06 38.54 -12.92
C LYS A 404 -4.16 37.73 -12.25
N LEU A 405 -4.43 38.05 -10.99
CA LEU A 405 -5.33 37.30 -10.11
C LEU A 405 -6.71 37.03 -10.72
N THR A 406 -7.30 38.03 -11.39
CA THR A 406 -8.67 38.00 -11.92
C THR A 406 -8.79 37.53 -13.37
N GLU A 407 -7.66 37.32 -14.06
CA GLU A 407 -7.68 36.89 -15.46
C GLU A 407 -8.16 35.43 -15.56
N GLU A 408 -8.88 35.11 -16.64
CA GLU A 408 -9.50 33.79 -16.85
C GLU A 408 -8.67 32.85 -17.73
N ASN A 409 -7.52 33.32 -18.22
CA ASN A 409 -6.52 32.46 -18.85
C ASN A 409 -5.86 31.55 -17.80
N PHE A 410 -5.52 30.34 -18.24
CA PHE A 410 -4.80 29.35 -17.46
C PHE A 410 -3.83 28.61 -18.38
N PHE A 411 -2.81 28.01 -17.79
CA PHE A 411 -1.85 27.19 -18.50
C PHE A 411 -2.50 25.84 -18.89
N GLN A 412 -2.54 25.54 -20.20
CA GLN A 412 -3.34 24.44 -20.75
C GLN A 412 -2.54 23.16 -20.98
N ASP A 413 -1.21 23.24 -21.04
CA ASP A 413 -0.36 22.13 -21.49
C ASP A 413 -0.09 21.09 -20.40
N THR A 414 -0.51 21.36 -19.16
CA THR A 414 -0.49 20.38 -18.07
C THR A 414 -1.73 20.43 -17.22
N ARG A 415 -2.04 19.29 -16.58
CA ARG A 415 -3.16 19.16 -15.65
C ARG A 415 -2.61 19.11 -14.24
N VAL A 416 -3.06 20.05 -13.41
CA VAL A 416 -2.79 20.08 -11.97
C VAL A 416 -4.07 19.78 -11.23
N THR A 417 -3.99 18.88 -10.25
CA THR A 417 -5.09 18.59 -9.33
C THR A 417 -4.86 19.35 -8.04
N TYR A 418 -5.74 20.28 -7.70
CA TYR A 418 -5.70 20.96 -6.42
C TYR A 418 -6.69 20.33 -5.45
N LEU A 419 -6.20 19.97 -4.26
CA LEU A 419 -7.00 19.38 -3.19
C LEU A 419 -7.04 20.37 -2.01
N PRO A 420 -8.08 21.22 -1.91
CA PRO A 420 -8.27 22.10 -0.77
C PRO A 420 -8.36 21.30 0.53
N GLN A 421 -7.94 21.90 1.65
CA GLN A 421 -7.97 21.26 2.96
C GLN A 421 -9.35 20.67 3.31
N GLY A 422 -10.44 21.40 3.06
CA GLY A 422 -11.79 20.91 3.32
C GLY A 422 -12.19 19.68 2.49
N LYS A 423 -11.66 19.52 1.27
CA LYS A 423 -11.89 18.31 0.46
C LYS A 423 -11.13 17.10 1.00
N ILE A 424 -9.92 17.31 1.54
CA ILE A 424 -9.17 16.23 2.19
C ILE A 424 -9.93 15.73 3.41
N GLU A 425 -10.48 16.64 4.23
CA GLU A 425 -11.35 16.29 5.36
C GLU A 425 -12.56 15.47 4.90
N GLU A 426 -13.25 15.90 3.84
CA GLU A 426 -14.39 15.18 3.26
C GLU A 426 -14.03 13.76 2.82
N TYR A 427 -12.91 13.58 2.09
CA TYR A 427 -12.48 12.25 1.65
C TYR A 427 -12.00 11.38 2.81
N SER A 428 -11.32 11.96 3.79
CA SER A 428 -10.84 11.21 4.97
C SER A 428 -11.98 10.76 5.89
N GLY A 429 -13.09 11.52 5.95
CA GLY A 429 -14.26 11.20 6.76
C GLY A 429 -15.21 10.17 6.14
N ASP A 430 -15.14 9.94 4.83
CA ASP A 430 -16.02 9.03 4.09
C ASP A 430 -15.22 8.09 3.17
N ARG A 431 -15.04 6.85 3.64
CA ARG A 431 -14.31 5.81 2.92
C ARG A 431 -14.87 5.55 1.53
N GLN A 432 -16.19 5.62 1.32
CA GLN A 432 -16.78 5.36 0.01
C GLN A 432 -16.48 6.48 -0.98
N LYS A 433 -16.45 7.74 -0.52
CA LYS A 433 -16.04 8.88 -1.36
C LYS A 433 -14.56 8.80 -1.73
N LEU A 434 -13.71 8.42 -0.77
CA LEU A 434 -12.29 8.20 -1.03
C LEU A 434 -12.08 7.08 -2.06
N ASP A 435 -12.71 5.93 -1.87
CA ASP A 435 -12.61 4.79 -2.77
C ASP A 435 -13.04 5.18 -4.20
N LYS A 436 -14.17 5.89 -4.34
CA LYS A 436 -14.63 6.41 -5.64
C LYS A 436 -13.63 7.37 -6.28
N LYS A 437 -13.01 8.24 -5.48
CA LYS A 437 -12.04 9.21 -6.02
C LYS A 437 -10.74 8.53 -6.47
N ILE A 438 -10.28 7.54 -5.72
CA ILE A 438 -9.13 6.71 -6.10
C ILE A 438 -9.43 5.94 -7.38
N GLU A 439 -10.61 5.29 -7.48
CA GLU A 439 -11.06 4.61 -8.71
C GLU A 439 -11.08 5.60 -9.89
N GLU A 440 -11.64 6.81 -9.71
CA GLU A 440 -11.66 7.84 -10.75
C GLU A 440 -10.25 8.19 -11.24
N ILE A 441 -9.30 8.43 -10.32
CA ILE A 441 -7.91 8.77 -10.66
C ILE A 441 -7.25 7.63 -11.43
N ILE A 442 -7.33 6.40 -10.91
CA ILE A 442 -6.70 5.22 -11.52
C ILE A 442 -7.25 4.98 -12.93
N PHE A 443 -8.58 4.98 -13.08
CA PHE A 443 -9.21 4.70 -14.38
C PHE A 443 -9.22 5.90 -15.34
N SER A 444 -8.87 7.11 -14.87
CA SER A 444 -8.62 8.28 -15.73
C SER A 444 -7.23 8.27 -16.39
N ASN A 445 -6.29 7.47 -15.87
CA ASN A 445 -4.96 7.31 -16.45
C ASN A 445 -5.05 6.81 -17.90
N LYS A 446 -4.23 7.40 -18.78
CA LYS A 446 -4.27 7.12 -20.22
C LYS A 446 -4.05 5.63 -20.52
N LYS A 447 -3.04 4.99 -19.91
CA LYS A 447 -2.71 3.58 -20.16
C LYS A 447 -3.83 2.65 -19.69
N VAL A 448 -4.37 2.92 -18.50
CA VAL A 448 -5.47 2.14 -17.91
C VAL A 448 -6.75 2.29 -18.75
N ARG A 449 -7.03 3.50 -19.23
CA ARG A 449 -8.20 3.79 -20.08
C ARG A 449 -8.08 3.14 -21.45
N GLU A 450 -6.93 3.23 -22.10
CA GLU A 450 -6.68 2.63 -23.42
C GLU A 450 -6.71 1.10 -23.37
N GLY A 451 -6.24 0.50 -22.27
CA GLY A 451 -6.33 -0.94 -22.03
C GLY A 451 -7.73 -1.44 -21.64
N ARG A 452 -8.74 -0.56 -21.54
CA ARG A 452 -10.14 -0.89 -21.18
C ARG A 452 -10.30 -1.66 -19.87
N TYR A 453 -9.37 -1.48 -18.93
CA TYR A 453 -9.37 -2.21 -17.66
C TYR A 453 -10.64 -1.99 -16.82
N LYS A 454 -11.28 -0.83 -16.97
CA LYS A 454 -12.50 -0.49 -16.25
C LYS A 454 -13.66 -1.43 -16.57
N GLU A 455 -13.81 -1.87 -17.83
CA GLU A 455 -14.94 -2.71 -18.26
C GLU A 455 -14.93 -4.06 -17.51
N LYS A 456 -13.78 -4.73 -17.45
CA LYS A 456 -13.63 -5.99 -16.73
C LYS A 456 -13.70 -5.81 -15.21
N PHE A 457 -13.15 -4.71 -14.68
CA PHE A 457 -13.24 -4.39 -13.26
C PHE A 457 -14.70 -4.22 -12.81
N ASP A 458 -15.49 -3.44 -13.55
CA ASP A 458 -16.90 -3.19 -13.28
C ASP A 458 -17.75 -4.44 -13.49
N LEU A 459 -17.42 -5.29 -14.47
CA LEU A 459 -18.09 -6.58 -14.69
C LEU A 459 -17.92 -7.51 -13.49
N LEU A 460 -16.70 -7.71 -13.00
CA LEU A 460 -16.43 -8.52 -11.81
C LEU A 460 -17.12 -7.97 -10.56
N LYS A 461 -17.10 -6.65 -10.38
CA LYS A 461 -17.83 -5.96 -9.29
C LYS A 461 -19.34 -6.17 -9.40
N GLY A 462 -19.88 -6.18 -10.62
CA GLY A 462 -21.27 -6.48 -10.91
C GLY A 462 -21.67 -7.92 -10.56
N GLU A 463 -20.86 -8.91 -10.95
CA GLU A 463 -21.07 -10.32 -10.62
C GLU A 463 -21.08 -10.56 -9.09
N ILE A 464 -20.14 -9.94 -8.36
CA ILE A 464 -20.08 -9.98 -6.90
C ILE A 464 -21.39 -9.45 -6.27
N ASN A 465 -21.88 -8.31 -6.77
CA ASN A 465 -23.12 -7.71 -6.28
C ASN A 465 -24.34 -8.60 -6.54
N GLU A 466 -24.40 -9.24 -7.71
CA GLU A 466 -25.49 -10.13 -8.07
C GLU A 466 -25.51 -11.40 -7.21
N ILE A 467 -24.34 -12.01 -6.96
CA ILE A 467 -24.23 -13.17 -6.07
C ILE A 467 -24.62 -12.79 -4.64
N THR A 468 -24.22 -11.61 -4.17
CA THR A 468 -24.61 -11.10 -2.85
C THR A 468 -26.13 -10.99 -2.71
N LYS A 469 -26.82 -10.42 -3.71
CA LYS A 469 -28.29 -10.34 -3.71
C LYS A 469 -28.97 -11.71 -3.68
N GLN A 470 -28.41 -12.69 -4.39
CA GLN A 470 -28.91 -14.06 -4.39
C GLN A 470 -28.75 -14.72 -3.02
N ILE A 471 -27.62 -14.52 -2.36
CA ILE A 471 -27.38 -14.98 -0.98
C ILE A 471 -28.38 -14.33 -0.02
N ASP A 472 -28.63 -13.03 -0.14
CA ASP A 472 -29.61 -12.32 0.71
C ASP A 472 -31.05 -12.83 0.50
N LYS A 473 -31.41 -13.22 -0.72
CA LYS A 473 -32.68 -13.87 -1.00
C LYS A 473 -32.78 -15.23 -0.30
N ILE A 474 -31.75 -16.07 -0.41
CA ILE A 474 -31.70 -17.38 0.24
C ILE A 474 -31.75 -17.23 1.77
N ASN A 475 -31.03 -16.27 2.34
CA ASN A 475 -31.05 -16.00 3.78
C ASN A 475 -32.44 -15.64 4.28
N ARG A 476 -33.18 -14.79 3.55
CA ARG A 476 -34.57 -14.47 3.89
C ARG A 476 -35.48 -15.68 3.85
N GLU A 477 -35.36 -16.51 2.81
CA GLU A 477 -36.19 -17.72 2.68
C GLU A 477 -35.88 -18.76 3.76
N ILE A 478 -34.60 -18.93 4.13
CA ILE A 478 -34.20 -19.78 5.27
C ILE A 478 -34.83 -19.24 6.56
N TYR A 479 -34.70 -17.95 6.82
CA TYR A 479 -35.22 -17.32 8.03
C TYR A 479 -36.74 -17.52 8.19
N GLU A 480 -37.51 -17.30 7.11
CA GLU A 480 -38.96 -17.54 7.10
C GLU A 480 -39.31 -19.02 7.40
N LEU A 481 -38.57 -19.96 6.82
CA LEU A 481 -38.80 -21.39 7.05
C LEU A 481 -38.37 -21.84 8.45
N GLU A 482 -37.32 -21.25 9.03
CA GLU A 482 -36.89 -21.50 10.40
C GLU A 482 -37.92 -21.02 11.41
N GLU A 483 -38.50 -19.84 11.20
CA GLU A 483 -39.62 -19.31 12.00
C GLU A 483 -40.82 -20.27 12.00
N ASP A 484 -41.18 -20.81 10.83
CA ASP A 484 -42.26 -21.78 10.65
C ASP A 484 -41.98 -23.17 11.27
N THR A 485 -40.71 -23.50 11.53
CA THR A 485 -40.28 -24.86 11.94
C THR A 485 -39.62 -24.91 13.31
N LYS A 486 -39.84 -23.87 14.12
CA LYS A 486 -39.41 -23.81 15.52
C LYS A 486 -39.78 -25.07 16.29
N GLU A 487 -38.88 -25.51 17.17
CA GLU A 487 -39.06 -26.74 17.93
C GLU A 487 -40.30 -26.69 18.82
N GLU A 488 -40.67 -25.51 19.33
CA GLU A 488 -41.89 -25.28 20.12
C GLU A 488 -43.16 -25.64 19.35
N ILE A 489 -43.28 -25.22 18.08
CA ILE A 489 -44.42 -25.52 17.21
C ILE A 489 -44.53 -27.03 16.97
N ILE A 490 -43.38 -27.67 16.70
CA ILE A 490 -43.32 -29.13 16.47
C ILE A 490 -43.68 -29.88 17.77
N ALA A 491 -43.18 -29.43 18.92
CA ALA A 491 -43.44 -30.03 20.22
C ALA A 491 -44.92 -29.90 20.61
N GLU A 492 -45.55 -28.75 20.33
CA GLU A 492 -46.97 -28.51 20.57
C GLU A 492 -47.83 -29.48 19.76
N ILE A 493 -47.58 -29.62 18.45
CA ILE A 493 -48.34 -30.54 17.58
C ILE A 493 -48.12 -32.00 18.00
N LYS A 494 -46.89 -32.40 18.35
CA LYS A 494 -46.60 -33.73 18.92
C LYS A 494 -47.29 -33.94 20.27
N GLY A 495 -47.44 -32.89 21.07
CA GLY A 495 -48.17 -32.91 22.34
C GLY A 495 -49.66 -33.17 22.12
N LYS A 496 -50.30 -32.36 21.26
CA LYS A 496 -51.72 -32.52 20.87
C LYS A 496 -51.99 -33.93 20.33
N LYS A 497 -51.11 -34.45 19.48
CA LYS A 497 -51.21 -35.81 18.94
C LYS A 497 -51.19 -36.87 20.04
N ARG A 498 -50.24 -36.78 20.98
CA ARG A 498 -50.15 -37.71 22.12
C ARG A 498 -51.39 -37.69 23.00
N ILE A 499 -51.97 -36.50 23.25
CA ILE A 499 -53.22 -36.35 24.00
C ILE A 499 -54.35 -37.08 23.26
N LYS A 500 -54.52 -36.84 21.95
CA LYS A 500 -55.53 -37.51 21.13
C LYS A 500 -55.35 -39.02 21.05
N GLU A 501 -54.12 -39.51 20.99
CA GLU A 501 -53.82 -40.95 21.05
C GLU A 501 -54.19 -41.56 22.41
N GLY A 502 -54.04 -40.81 23.50
CA GLY A 502 -54.52 -41.18 24.84
C GLY A 502 -56.04 -41.24 24.93
N GLU A 503 -56.73 -40.17 24.50
CA GLU A 503 -58.21 -40.11 24.43
C GLU A 503 -58.77 -41.26 23.60
N LEU A 504 -58.13 -41.58 22.47
CA LEU A 504 -58.51 -42.70 21.62
C LEU A 504 -58.48 -44.02 22.38
N LYS A 505 -57.39 -44.26 23.11
CA LYS A 505 -57.20 -45.50 23.87
C LYS A 505 -58.23 -45.63 24.99
N ASP A 506 -58.50 -44.56 25.74
CA ASP A 506 -59.49 -44.56 26.81
C ASP A 506 -60.89 -44.88 26.27
N LYS A 507 -61.24 -44.32 25.11
CA LYS A 507 -62.52 -44.56 24.42
C LYS A 507 -62.62 -45.96 23.82
N GLU A 508 -61.53 -46.50 23.29
CA GLU A 508 -61.46 -47.89 22.82
C GLU A 508 -61.62 -48.88 23.98
N ASP A 509 -61.06 -48.60 25.17
CA ASP A 509 -61.23 -49.40 26.38
C ASP A 509 -62.65 -49.27 26.98
N GLU A 510 -63.26 -48.09 26.94
CA GLU A 510 -64.67 -47.84 27.30
C GLU A 510 -65.62 -48.63 26.37
N LEU A 511 -65.38 -48.56 25.06
CA LEU A 511 -66.12 -49.34 24.07
C LEU A 511 -66.00 -50.83 24.34
N LYS A 512 -64.78 -51.34 24.61
CA LYS A 512 -64.55 -52.77 24.88
C LYS A 512 -65.37 -53.26 26.09
N ARG A 513 -65.37 -52.52 27.19
CA ARG A 513 -66.17 -52.84 28.40
C ARG A 513 -67.68 -52.84 28.12
N LEU A 514 -68.16 -51.88 27.34
CA LEU A 514 -69.57 -51.80 26.96
C LEU A 514 -69.98 -52.99 26.05
N THR A 515 -69.06 -53.42 25.18
CA THR A 515 -69.27 -54.50 24.20
C THR A 515 -69.34 -55.89 24.84
N GLU A 516 -68.66 -56.10 25.97
CA GLU A 516 -68.71 -57.35 26.75
C GLU A 516 -70.06 -57.57 27.44
N SER A 517 -70.93 -56.56 27.49
CA SER A 517 -72.25 -56.60 28.16
C SER A 517 -73.46 -56.82 27.24
N MET A 518 -73.23 -57.03 25.93
CA MET A 518 -74.29 -57.12 24.89
C MET A 518 -74.47 -58.54 24.35
N GLU A 519 -75.69 -58.91 23.92
CA GLU A 519 -75.95 -60.18 23.21
C GLU A 519 -75.29 -60.22 21.82
N GLU A 520 -74.69 -61.36 21.47
CA GLU A 520 -73.77 -61.54 20.34
C GLU A 520 -74.39 -61.17 18.97
N GLY A 521 -75.69 -61.41 18.76
CA GLY A 521 -76.40 -61.10 17.51
C GLY A 521 -76.76 -59.63 17.28
N ILE A 522 -76.94 -58.86 18.37
CA ILE A 522 -77.21 -57.42 18.32
C ILE A 522 -75.89 -56.65 18.10
N LYS A 523 -74.82 -57.12 18.73
CA LYS A 523 -73.44 -56.62 18.55
C LYS A 523 -73.00 -56.64 17.09
N GLU A 524 -73.13 -57.79 16.42
CA GLU A 524 -72.69 -57.90 15.00
C GLU A 524 -73.51 -57.00 14.07
N SER A 525 -74.81 -56.82 14.33
CA SER A 525 -75.65 -55.94 13.50
C SER A 525 -75.31 -54.46 13.68
N ILE A 526 -75.06 -54.00 14.91
CA ILE A 526 -74.68 -52.62 15.18
C ILE A 526 -73.25 -52.34 14.68
N GLU A 527 -72.30 -53.24 14.95
CA GLU A 527 -70.93 -53.13 14.42
C GLU A 527 -70.91 -53.13 12.89
N LYS A 528 -71.74 -53.96 12.24
CA LYS A 528 -71.84 -54.00 10.78
C LYS A 528 -72.47 -52.73 10.21
N LEU A 529 -73.60 -52.28 10.76
CA LEU A 529 -74.25 -51.03 10.32
C LEU A 529 -73.34 -49.81 10.53
N LYS A 530 -72.60 -49.77 11.63
CA LYS A 530 -71.59 -48.75 11.89
C LYS A 530 -70.42 -48.87 10.92
N ARG A 531 -69.79 -50.04 10.76
CA ARG A 531 -68.71 -50.24 9.78
C ARG A 531 -69.12 -49.81 8.39
N GLU A 532 -70.33 -50.14 7.95
CA GLU A 532 -70.87 -49.69 6.67
C GLU A 532 -71.08 -48.15 6.63
N GLU A 533 -71.58 -47.52 7.69
CA GLU A 533 -71.66 -46.05 7.81
C GLU A 533 -70.25 -45.40 7.74
N THR A 534 -69.28 -45.99 8.44
CA THR A 534 -67.89 -45.54 8.53
C THR A 534 -67.18 -45.70 7.18
N GLU A 535 -67.34 -46.83 6.50
CA GLU A 535 -66.79 -47.06 5.17
C GLU A 535 -67.34 -46.04 4.16
N LEU A 536 -68.64 -45.72 4.26
CA LEU A 536 -69.24 -44.67 3.45
C LEU A 536 -68.71 -43.27 3.80
N ARG A 537 -68.48 -42.96 5.09
CA ARG A 537 -67.85 -41.69 5.52
C ARG A 537 -66.38 -41.59 5.08
N ILE A 538 -65.62 -42.68 5.15
CA ILE A 538 -64.25 -42.76 4.65
C ILE A 538 -64.25 -42.57 3.13
N LYS A 539 -65.18 -43.21 2.41
CA LYS A 539 -65.35 -43.03 0.97
C LYS A 539 -65.69 -41.58 0.63
N HIS A 540 -66.61 -40.95 1.36
CA HIS A 540 -66.96 -39.54 1.23
C HIS A 540 -65.74 -38.63 1.44
N SER A 541 -65.00 -38.82 2.53
CA SER A 541 -63.79 -38.05 2.84
C SER A 541 -62.71 -38.21 1.75
N LYS A 542 -62.51 -39.43 1.24
CA LYS A 542 -61.60 -39.69 0.11
C LYS A 542 -62.04 -38.95 -1.15
N LEU A 543 -63.34 -38.96 -1.48
CA LEU A 543 -63.87 -38.26 -2.65
C LEU A 543 -63.71 -36.73 -2.53
N GLU A 544 -64.02 -36.14 -1.38
CA GLU A 544 -63.78 -34.71 -1.12
C GLU A 544 -62.28 -34.37 -1.18
N GLY A 545 -61.41 -35.25 -0.66
CA GLY A 545 -59.96 -35.11 -0.77
C GLY A 545 -59.47 -35.14 -2.21
N ILE A 546 -60.00 -36.04 -3.05
CA ILE A 546 -59.66 -36.10 -4.49
C ILE A 546 -60.16 -34.86 -5.21
N LYS A 547 -61.40 -34.42 -4.93
CA LYS A 547 -61.98 -33.18 -5.47
C LYS A 547 -61.09 -31.97 -5.17
N ALA A 548 -60.67 -31.80 -3.92
CA ALA A 548 -59.77 -30.71 -3.53
C ALA A 548 -58.39 -30.80 -4.22
N LYS A 549 -57.83 -32.01 -4.36
CA LYS A 549 -56.56 -32.23 -5.06
C LYS A 549 -56.66 -31.92 -6.56
N LEU A 550 -57.72 -32.38 -7.23
CA LEU A 550 -57.97 -32.10 -8.64
C LEU A 550 -58.22 -30.61 -8.89
N GLY A 551 -59.00 -29.95 -8.02
CA GLY A 551 -59.21 -28.51 -8.10
C GLY A 551 -57.90 -27.72 -7.97
N ARG A 552 -57.10 -28.00 -6.94
CA ARG A 552 -55.77 -27.37 -6.77
C ARG A 552 -54.83 -27.64 -7.94
N PHE A 553 -54.86 -28.85 -8.50
CA PHE A 553 -54.03 -29.20 -9.65
C PHE A 553 -54.45 -28.42 -10.90
N ALA A 554 -55.76 -28.29 -11.16
CA ALA A 554 -56.28 -27.48 -12.25
C ALA A 554 -55.83 -26.01 -12.12
N SER A 555 -55.98 -25.40 -10.94
CA SER A 555 -55.58 -24.00 -10.70
C SER A 555 -54.08 -23.79 -10.91
N LYS A 556 -53.24 -24.69 -10.38
CA LYS A 556 -51.78 -24.63 -10.58
C LYS A 556 -51.38 -24.80 -12.05
N LEU A 557 -52.08 -25.66 -12.78
CA LEU A 557 -51.82 -25.90 -14.20
C LEU A 557 -52.18 -24.66 -15.02
N GLU A 558 -53.29 -23.99 -14.71
CA GLU A 558 -53.69 -22.72 -15.31
C GLU A 558 -52.66 -21.60 -15.03
N GLU A 559 -52.26 -21.42 -13.76
CA GLU A 559 -51.23 -20.44 -13.38
C GLU A 559 -49.89 -20.69 -14.09
N PHE A 560 -49.46 -21.95 -14.17
CA PHE A 560 -48.23 -22.34 -14.87
C PHE A 560 -48.30 -22.02 -16.37
N LEU A 561 -49.43 -22.31 -17.02
CA LEU A 561 -49.64 -22.00 -18.42
C LEU A 561 -49.61 -20.49 -18.68
N ASP A 562 -50.27 -19.70 -17.85
CA ASP A 562 -50.30 -18.24 -17.97
C ASP A 562 -48.90 -17.64 -17.81
N ALA A 563 -48.17 -18.05 -16.77
CA ALA A 563 -46.80 -17.58 -16.54
C ALA A 563 -45.85 -17.98 -17.68
N SER A 564 -45.92 -19.24 -18.12
CA SER A 564 -45.04 -19.74 -19.19
C SER A 564 -45.36 -19.10 -20.53
N ASN A 565 -46.65 -18.94 -20.87
CA ASN A 565 -47.06 -18.30 -22.12
C ASN A 565 -46.77 -16.80 -22.13
N LYS A 566 -46.76 -16.13 -20.97
CA LYS A 566 -46.29 -14.75 -20.86
C LYS A 566 -44.78 -14.66 -21.18
N THR A 567 -43.96 -15.50 -20.56
CA THR A 567 -42.52 -15.58 -20.87
C THR A 567 -42.25 -15.90 -22.35
N ILE A 568 -43.02 -16.83 -22.93
CA ILE A 568 -42.93 -17.15 -24.37
C ILE A 568 -43.25 -15.92 -25.23
N ASN A 569 -44.25 -15.11 -24.86
CA ASN A 569 -44.55 -13.88 -25.59
C ASN A 569 -43.42 -12.85 -25.45
N ASP A 570 -42.87 -12.67 -24.25
CA ASP A 570 -41.78 -11.72 -24.01
C ASP A 570 -40.54 -12.10 -24.84
N LEU A 571 -40.16 -13.40 -24.84
CA LEU A 571 -39.08 -13.90 -25.69
C LEU A 571 -39.37 -13.75 -27.18
N ASN A 572 -40.61 -14.01 -27.63
CA ASN A 572 -40.99 -13.81 -29.02
C ASN A 572 -40.90 -12.32 -29.43
N ASN A 573 -41.19 -11.39 -28.52
CA ASN A 573 -41.02 -9.95 -28.74
C ASN A 573 -39.52 -9.59 -28.88
N GLU A 574 -38.66 -10.07 -27.97
CA GLU A 574 -37.21 -9.86 -28.04
C GLU A 574 -36.61 -10.45 -29.34
N LEU A 575 -37.01 -11.66 -29.74
CA LEU A 575 -36.59 -12.27 -31.01
C LEU A 575 -37.02 -11.42 -32.22
N SER A 576 -38.22 -10.84 -32.17
CA SER A 576 -38.72 -9.94 -33.20
C SER A 576 -37.95 -8.63 -33.27
N GLU A 577 -37.54 -8.05 -32.14
CA GLU A 577 -36.70 -6.85 -32.09
C GLU A 577 -35.33 -7.09 -32.73
N LEU A 578 -34.80 -8.30 -32.59
CA LEU A 578 -33.53 -8.73 -33.19
C LEU A 578 -33.67 -9.23 -34.64
N MET A 579 -34.85 -9.12 -35.25
CA MET A 579 -35.18 -9.62 -36.60
C MET A 579 -34.90 -11.12 -36.81
N ILE A 580 -34.99 -11.93 -35.75
CA ILE A 580 -34.86 -13.39 -35.83
C ILE A 580 -36.24 -13.98 -36.16
N ASN A 581 -36.36 -14.56 -37.36
CA ASN A 581 -37.64 -15.02 -37.90
C ASN A 581 -38.02 -16.43 -37.41
N LEU A 582 -38.22 -16.55 -36.09
CA LEU A 582 -38.61 -17.78 -35.42
C LEU A 582 -39.60 -17.45 -34.29
N THR A 583 -40.70 -18.20 -34.20
CA THR A 583 -41.71 -18.02 -33.14
C THR A 583 -41.81 -19.28 -32.30
N ILE A 584 -41.64 -19.11 -30.99
CA ILE A 584 -41.83 -20.16 -30.00
C ILE A 584 -43.34 -20.34 -29.80
N PRO A 585 -43.90 -21.54 -30.04
CA PRO A 585 -45.33 -21.79 -29.87
C PRO A 585 -45.73 -21.77 -28.40
N ARG A 586 -47.00 -21.39 -28.14
CA ARG A 586 -47.58 -21.42 -26.80
C ARG A 586 -47.80 -22.84 -26.31
N LEU A 587 -47.71 -23.03 -25.00
CA LEU A 587 -48.10 -24.27 -24.34
C LEU A 587 -49.62 -24.38 -24.28
N ASP A 588 -50.14 -25.56 -24.61
CA ASP A 588 -51.56 -25.90 -24.55
C ASP A 588 -51.77 -27.20 -23.76
N SER A 589 -52.59 -27.13 -22.71
CA SER A 589 -53.03 -28.29 -21.93
C SER A 589 -54.56 -28.40 -21.84
N HIS A 590 -55.27 -27.89 -22.85
CA HIS A 590 -56.73 -27.97 -22.93
C HIS A 590 -57.27 -29.41 -22.79
N PRO A 591 -56.67 -30.45 -23.39
CA PRO A 591 -57.12 -31.84 -23.19
C PRO A 591 -57.09 -32.29 -21.73
N GLN A 592 -56.06 -31.88 -20.97
CA GLN A 592 -55.89 -32.23 -19.57
C GLN A 592 -56.89 -31.49 -18.69
N LEU A 593 -57.09 -30.18 -18.91
CA LEU A 593 -58.07 -29.39 -18.16
C LEU A 593 -59.50 -29.89 -18.39
N SER A 594 -59.84 -30.25 -19.64
CA SER A 594 -61.13 -30.88 -19.98
C SER A 594 -61.32 -32.21 -19.25
N ALA A 595 -60.30 -33.07 -19.23
CA ALA A 595 -60.36 -34.35 -18.52
C ALA A 595 -60.52 -34.18 -17.00
N ILE A 596 -59.82 -33.20 -16.40
CA ILE A 596 -59.94 -32.87 -14.97
C ILE A 596 -61.34 -32.37 -14.64
N LYS A 597 -61.91 -31.48 -15.47
CA LYS A 597 -63.26 -30.95 -15.29
C LYS A 597 -64.31 -32.08 -15.32
N LYS A 598 -64.19 -32.98 -16.30
CA LYS A 598 -65.06 -34.16 -16.39
C LYS A 598 -64.91 -35.09 -15.18
N ALA A 599 -63.70 -35.28 -14.67
CA ALA A 599 -63.46 -36.06 -13.45
C ALA A 599 -64.09 -35.40 -12.21
N LEU A 600 -64.02 -34.07 -12.09
CA LEU A 600 -64.65 -33.32 -11.01
C LEU A 600 -66.18 -33.46 -11.03
N GLU A 601 -66.81 -33.40 -12.20
CA GLU A 601 -68.26 -33.61 -12.36
C GLU A 601 -68.68 -35.02 -11.89
N LEU A 602 -67.95 -36.06 -12.30
CA LEU A 602 -68.22 -37.44 -11.87
C LEU A 602 -68.03 -37.63 -10.36
N ILE A 603 -66.99 -37.03 -9.78
CA ILE A 603 -66.74 -37.10 -8.33
C ILE A 603 -67.85 -36.42 -7.54
N LEU A 604 -68.37 -35.27 -8.02
CA LEU A 604 -69.50 -34.59 -7.39
C LEU A 604 -70.76 -35.47 -7.36
N GLN A 605 -71.07 -36.15 -8.47
CA GLN A 605 -72.19 -37.10 -8.53
C GLN A 605 -72.02 -38.27 -7.54
N GLU A 606 -70.80 -38.81 -7.43
CA GLU A 606 -70.50 -39.89 -6.49
C GLU A 606 -70.58 -39.42 -5.02
N ILE A 607 -70.15 -38.19 -4.72
CA ILE A 607 -70.29 -37.58 -3.39
C ILE A 607 -71.77 -37.50 -3.01
N GLU A 608 -72.64 -36.99 -3.89
CA GLU A 608 -74.08 -36.93 -3.65
C GLU A 608 -74.70 -38.31 -3.40
N ALA A 609 -74.28 -39.32 -4.17
CA ALA A 609 -74.74 -40.70 -4.00
C ALA A 609 -74.33 -41.28 -2.64
N VAL A 610 -73.08 -41.03 -2.21
CA VAL A 610 -72.57 -41.48 -0.91
C VAL A 610 -73.26 -40.76 0.25
N ILE A 611 -73.56 -39.46 0.13
CA ILE A 611 -74.31 -38.70 1.15
C ILE A 611 -75.69 -39.32 1.38
N LYS A 612 -76.43 -39.64 0.30
CA LYS A 612 -77.74 -40.32 0.41
C LYS A 612 -77.65 -41.67 1.11
N GLN A 613 -76.58 -42.43 0.88
CA GLN A 613 -76.35 -43.72 1.54
C GLN A 613 -76.04 -43.54 3.04
N ILE A 614 -75.25 -42.51 3.40
CA ILE A 614 -74.97 -42.16 4.81
C ILE A 614 -76.25 -41.74 5.53
N GLU A 615 -77.12 -40.94 4.90
CA GLU A 615 -78.40 -40.52 5.48
C GLU A 615 -79.33 -41.70 5.75
N LYS A 616 -79.44 -42.63 4.80
CA LYS A 616 -80.21 -43.88 4.98
C LYS A 616 -79.69 -44.73 6.14
N LYS A 617 -78.36 -44.82 6.31
CA LYS A 617 -77.73 -45.55 7.43
C LYS A 617 -77.92 -44.84 8.77
N LYS A 618 -77.88 -43.50 8.80
CA LYS A 618 -78.22 -42.70 10.00
C LYS A 618 -79.65 -42.90 10.44
N GLU A 619 -80.59 -42.98 9.50
CA GLU A 619 -82.01 -43.23 9.81
C GLU A 619 -82.19 -44.61 10.46
N GLN A 620 -81.49 -45.63 9.96
CA GLN A 620 -81.44 -46.97 10.59
C GLN A 620 -80.80 -46.95 12.00
N LEU A 621 -79.72 -46.19 12.21
CA LEU A 621 -79.08 -46.03 13.51
C LEU A 621 -79.94 -45.23 14.52
N SER A 622 -80.82 -44.35 14.04
CA SER A 622 -81.70 -43.55 14.91
C SER A 622 -82.84 -44.34 15.55
N GLN A 623 -83.10 -45.57 15.09
CA GLN A 623 -84.09 -46.49 15.65
C GLN A 623 -83.56 -47.32 16.84
N LEU A 624 -82.27 -47.20 17.17
CA LEU A 624 -81.62 -47.91 18.29
C LEU A 624 -82.01 -47.31 19.65
N SER A 625 -82.12 -48.15 20.69
CA SER A 625 -82.54 -47.72 22.03
C SER A 625 -81.67 -48.31 23.16
N GLY A 626 -81.50 -47.56 24.26
CA GLY A 626 -80.70 -48.00 25.40
C GLY A 626 -79.20 -48.13 25.11
N ILE A 627 -78.60 -49.27 25.47
CA ILE A 627 -77.15 -49.56 25.40
C ILE A 627 -76.60 -49.47 23.95
N GLU A 628 -77.44 -49.78 22.97
CA GLU A 628 -77.11 -49.75 21.53
C GLU A 628 -76.77 -48.34 21.03
N LYS A 629 -77.47 -47.32 21.53
CA LYS A 629 -77.26 -45.92 21.19
C LYS A 629 -75.92 -45.41 21.76
N THR A 630 -75.64 -45.75 23.02
CA THR A 630 -74.39 -45.40 23.70
C THR A 630 -73.18 -46.04 22.99
N HIS A 631 -73.31 -47.30 22.54
CA HIS A 631 -72.27 -47.97 21.76
C HIS A 631 -72.01 -47.26 20.41
N ALA A 632 -73.06 -46.84 19.71
CA ALA A 632 -72.93 -46.12 18.45
C ALA A 632 -72.35 -44.69 18.59
N GLU A 633 -72.61 -44.01 19.72
CA GLU A 633 -72.04 -42.70 20.04
C GLU A 633 -70.53 -42.81 20.35
N LEU A 634 -70.11 -43.80 21.13
CA LEU A 634 -68.70 -44.08 21.41
C LEU A 634 -67.89 -44.36 20.13
N LEU A 635 -68.43 -45.17 19.21
CA LEU A 635 -67.80 -45.42 17.91
C LEU A 635 -67.61 -44.15 17.09
N LYS A 636 -68.58 -43.21 17.15
CA LYS A 636 -68.49 -41.91 16.46
C LYS A 636 -67.40 -41.02 17.05
N GLU A 637 -67.26 -41.00 18.37
CA GLU A 637 -66.20 -40.25 19.06
C GLU A 637 -64.81 -40.81 18.67
N ILE A 638 -64.65 -42.12 18.68
CA ILE A 638 -63.41 -42.82 18.26
C ILE A 638 -63.01 -42.42 16.83
N GLU A 639 -63.97 -42.39 15.91
CA GLU A 639 -63.71 -41.97 14.51
C GLU A 639 -63.31 -40.49 14.40
N GLY A 640 -63.96 -39.61 15.17
CA GLY A 640 -63.58 -38.20 15.24
C GLY A 640 -62.14 -38.03 15.73
N ILE A 641 -61.77 -38.73 16.79
CA ILE A 641 -60.40 -38.71 17.33
C ILE A 641 -59.38 -39.27 16.32
N LYS A 642 -59.72 -40.34 15.58
CA LYS A 642 -58.85 -40.88 14.51
C LYS A 642 -58.61 -39.86 13.40
N ALA A 643 -59.64 -39.13 12.98
CA ALA A 643 -59.51 -38.07 11.97
C ALA A 643 -58.62 -36.91 12.46
N ASP A 644 -58.75 -36.50 13.73
CA ASP A 644 -57.89 -35.48 14.34
C ASP A 644 -56.41 -35.92 14.37
N ILE A 645 -56.15 -37.19 14.73
CA ILE A 645 -54.80 -37.76 14.74
C ILE A 645 -54.19 -37.75 13.33
N ASP A 646 -54.96 -38.11 12.31
CA ASP A 646 -54.47 -38.12 10.93
C ASP A 646 -54.19 -36.70 10.40
N SER A 647 -55.01 -35.71 10.76
CA SER A 647 -54.72 -34.29 10.46
C SER A 647 -53.41 -33.82 11.11
N LEU A 648 -53.18 -34.18 12.38
CA LEU A 648 -51.94 -33.84 13.09
C LEU A 648 -50.72 -34.55 12.50
N LYS A 649 -50.86 -35.78 11.97
CA LYS A 649 -49.78 -36.45 11.22
C LYS A 649 -49.44 -35.71 9.92
N GLU A 650 -50.45 -35.26 9.17
CA GLU A 650 -50.24 -34.51 7.93
C GLU A 650 -49.52 -33.18 8.19
N GLN A 651 -49.89 -32.47 9.27
CA GLN A 651 -49.18 -31.25 9.68
C GLN A 651 -47.70 -31.51 10.01
N LEU A 652 -47.39 -32.59 10.75
CA LEU A 652 -46.01 -32.97 11.05
C LEU A 652 -45.21 -33.31 9.78
N GLU A 653 -45.81 -34.03 8.83
CA GLU A 653 -45.16 -34.37 7.55
C GLU A 653 -44.86 -33.10 6.72
N GLN A 654 -45.74 -32.10 6.73
CA GLN A 654 -45.49 -30.81 6.08
C GLN A 654 -44.33 -30.04 6.72
N LEU A 655 -44.22 -30.06 8.05
CA LEU A 655 -43.11 -29.43 8.77
C LEU A 655 -41.78 -30.14 8.50
N GLU A 656 -41.76 -31.46 8.40
CA GLU A 656 -40.57 -32.23 8.00
C GLU A 656 -40.12 -31.88 6.57
N LYS A 657 -41.06 -31.71 5.63
CA LYS A 657 -40.74 -31.24 4.26
C LYS A 657 -40.12 -29.84 4.27
N LYS A 658 -40.65 -28.91 5.09
CA LYS A 658 -40.04 -27.58 5.28
C LYS A 658 -38.61 -27.66 5.83
N LYS A 659 -38.36 -28.51 6.84
CA LYS A 659 -36.99 -28.77 7.36
C LYS A 659 -36.05 -29.37 6.31
N GLY A 660 -36.55 -30.26 5.46
CA GLY A 660 -35.80 -30.77 4.31
C GLY A 660 -35.39 -29.66 3.33
N LYS A 661 -36.30 -28.72 3.07
CA LYS A 661 -36.04 -27.55 2.20
C LYS A 661 -34.97 -26.61 2.79
N ILE A 662 -34.99 -26.37 4.11
CA ILE A 662 -33.94 -25.57 4.79
C ILE A 662 -32.56 -26.14 4.50
N LYS A 663 -32.35 -27.46 4.71
CA LYS A 663 -31.05 -28.10 4.43
C LYS A 663 -30.59 -27.95 2.98
N SER A 664 -31.53 -28.01 2.04
CA SER A 664 -31.23 -27.79 0.62
C SER A 664 -30.75 -26.35 0.37
N LEU A 665 -31.46 -25.36 0.94
CA LEU A 665 -31.11 -23.95 0.80
C LEU A 665 -29.77 -23.61 1.49
N GLU A 666 -29.46 -24.23 2.63
CA GLU A 666 -28.16 -24.06 3.29
C GLU A 666 -26.99 -24.56 2.43
N SER A 667 -27.19 -25.68 1.74
CA SER A 667 -26.21 -26.22 0.78
C SER A 667 -26.02 -25.29 -0.40
N GLU A 668 -27.12 -24.79 -0.98
CA GLU A 668 -27.09 -23.80 -2.07
C GLU A 668 -26.38 -22.51 -1.65
N ARG A 669 -26.72 -21.97 -0.48
CA ARG A 669 -26.07 -20.79 0.12
C ARG A 669 -24.57 -21.00 0.26
N THR A 670 -24.15 -22.17 0.75
CA THR A 670 -22.73 -22.50 0.90
C THR A 670 -22.02 -22.52 -0.45
N GLY A 671 -22.66 -23.07 -1.49
CA GLY A 671 -22.17 -23.02 -2.86
C GLY A 671 -22.00 -21.57 -3.36
N LYS A 672 -23.01 -20.72 -3.14
CA LYS A 672 -22.96 -19.30 -3.53
C LYS A 672 -21.87 -18.52 -2.78
N TYR A 673 -21.65 -18.76 -1.49
CA TYR A 673 -20.54 -18.16 -0.74
C TYR A 673 -19.17 -18.54 -1.31
N LYS A 674 -18.98 -19.80 -1.72
CA LYS A 674 -17.72 -20.21 -2.38
C LYS A 674 -17.50 -19.47 -3.69
N ILE A 675 -18.55 -19.32 -4.51
CA ILE A 675 -18.47 -18.55 -5.76
C ILE A 675 -18.17 -17.08 -5.46
N LEU A 676 -18.82 -16.49 -4.46
CA LEU A 676 -18.59 -15.11 -4.04
C LEU A 676 -17.12 -14.88 -3.65
N LEU A 677 -16.54 -15.75 -2.82
CA LEU A 677 -15.14 -15.67 -2.41
C LEU A 677 -14.19 -15.79 -3.60
N SER A 678 -14.46 -16.72 -4.52
CA SER A 678 -13.68 -16.88 -5.75
C SER A 678 -13.71 -15.60 -6.59
N LYS A 679 -14.88 -14.99 -6.77
CA LYS A 679 -15.05 -13.75 -7.54
C LYS A 679 -14.40 -12.54 -6.87
N TYR A 680 -14.46 -12.44 -5.55
CA TYR A 680 -13.70 -11.42 -4.81
C TYR A 680 -12.19 -11.56 -5.01
N TRP A 681 -11.68 -12.78 -5.03
CA TRP A 681 -10.25 -13.00 -5.26
C TRP A 681 -9.86 -12.65 -6.71
N GLU A 682 -10.66 -13.07 -7.69
CA GLU A 682 -10.48 -12.70 -9.10
C GLU A 682 -10.45 -11.16 -9.27
N TRP A 683 -11.41 -10.47 -8.66
CA TRP A 683 -11.48 -9.00 -8.67
C TRP A 683 -10.26 -8.36 -8.01
N LYS A 684 -9.79 -8.90 -6.88
CA LYS A 684 -8.61 -8.38 -6.16
C LYS A 684 -7.32 -8.55 -6.97
N GLU A 685 -7.07 -9.72 -7.56
CA GLU A 685 -5.87 -9.93 -8.38
C GLU A 685 -5.92 -9.08 -9.64
N TYR A 686 -7.09 -8.97 -10.27
CA TYR A 686 -7.24 -8.07 -11.42
C TYR A 686 -7.01 -6.60 -11.04
N TYR A 687 -7.44 -6.17 -9.85
CA TYR A 687 -7.19 -4.80 -9.42
C TYR A 687 -5.71 -4.53 -9.15
N LYS A 688 -4.93 -5.51 -8.66
CA LYS A 688 -3.47 -5.37 -8.57
C LYS A 688 -2.83 -5.17 -9.94
N GLU A 689 -3.26 -5.93 -10.94
CA GLU A 689 -2.80 -5.75 -12.33
C GLU A 689 -3.08 -4.32 -12.83
N VAL A 690 -4.27 -3.78 -12.54
CA VAL A 690 -4.61 -2.39 -12.87
C VAL A 690 -3.67 -1.41 -12.17
N ILE A 691 -3.35 -1.64 -10.89
CA ILE A 691 -2.44 -0.79 -10.12
C ILE A 691 -1.01 -0.84 -10.69
N ASP A 692 -0.53 -2.01 -11.11
CA ASP A 692 0.79 -2.15 -11.72
C ASP A 692 0.87 -1.37 -13.04
N VAL A 693 -0.16 -1.47 -13.89
CA VAL A 693 -0.26 -0.68 -15.13
C VAL A 693 -0.33 0.82 -14.83
N PHE A 694 -1.08 1.22 -13.81
CA PHE A 694 -1.16 2.61 -13.37
C PHE A 694 0.20 3.13 -12.87
N SER A 695 0.95 2.34 -12.10
CA SER A 695 2.24 2.76 -11.54
C SER A 695 3.34 2.95 -12.59
N THR A 696 3.20 2.30 -13.75
CA THR A 696 4.15 2.38 -14.87
C THR A 696 3.77 3.41 -15.92
N GLY A 697 2.61 4.07 -15.81
CA GLY A 697 2.03 4.97 -16.82
C GLY A 697 1.76 6.36 -16.31
#